data_AF-A0A2K8Z5P7-F1
#
_entry.id   AF-A0A2K8Z5P7-F1
#
_cell.length_a   1.000
_cell.length_b   1.000
_cell.length_c   1.000
_cell.angle_alpha   90.00
_cell.angle_beta   90.00
_cell.angle_gamma   90.00
#
_symmetry.space_group_name_H-M   'P 1'
#
loop_
_entity.id
_entity.type
_entity.pdbx_description
1 polymer ?
#
loop_
_entity_poly.entity_id
_entity_poly.type
_entity_poly.pdbx_seq_one_letter_code
_entity_poly.pdbx_strand_id
1 'polypeptide(L)'
;MNRTLQVALVVFFWLLAVSTYAQTTLAQWNFDTSTPVPTAVAANVSAANTTIGSGITGPTYPQGNPSTGKAFSGSAWNVASPDANKYVQFSLSPASSFTVSVDQLSFDEQRSNTGPTTWVLRTSLDNFAADINTTPTSATSPTSNGSFTSRVVSLSANVALQNVSTPITFRIYGYGASGLGGTWRFDNITLNGSVGPLDPTAPLISVSPASLTSFATVPGTPSLPKSYTVSSVNLTTDLTITAPTGYEISKDNGSSYAGTQTLTQSGGVVAATAISVRLTGVSSGTLSGAITNESAGATTQNVAVSGTVDVANGPTPIATARGQVGTTVTIQGRVTVSTQFGGKLFYIQDATGGVAVYDPNTSYGNQVQLGDLVQVTGPVALFQGKKEINGVMAFSKVDNTNQPVSPQVITIPQLTAGTFEGQLVTIQNATIGGSGATFQGGAAGTYPLTTSDGAAELFVTSASDLVGATKPTGVLSATGIADRYIPTDASKNVIQLNPRAIFDIPGSEVPPPPPTIITCPTTRDITDNNQTLSVVTWNLEWYGFDGGSYTCTNGSRTYADNGPTNESLQAQNVRSVMDAFNADIYVLQEVSDKNLLIANTPAGYALSCSDQYTSYFFQDLCDANGNPQGFNPTAINQKVCVMYKTSTVSMIAAESKPLLADKYNYTATPRSDAWASGRLPYLFVANVTVDGQTRKLYIVDIHAKSGSAQADYDRRKQDIIDLKAELDANYGNVNLILAGDYNDDVDQSIATGNPSSYANFVADANYTVISSELSTNGCNTDANFTDAIDHITVSNELAPAYIAGSVASVRPAVVNYALTTSDHYPTFARFNIANALPVRLSSFEAKAVGETVALSWATANETKSAYFDVERSTDAREFGAIGRVAAAGEAQSTKTYGLVDEHPLSGTNYYRLKQVDLDGQTAYSKIVSVVIDNLTPAFEILGNPTDNQAIRAAVRNLPNAVYHLTTLAGREITVQGQAQSDGSMLFTTAQALSPGVYLLRANAGATRIVRKVIVK
;
A
#
# COMPACT_ATOMS: atom_id res chain seq x y z
N MET A 1 57.79 22.67 13.94
CA MET A 1 58.31 23.68 13.00
C MET A 1 59.14 22.97 11.92
N ASN A 2 58.84 23.26 10.66
CA ASN A 2 59.61 23.10 9.40
C ASN A 2 60.68 22.00 9.21
N ARG A 3 60.48 21.19 8.15
CA ARG A 3 61.42 20.58 7.17
C ARG A 3 60.56 19.64 6.30
N THR A 4 60.14 19.86 5.06
CA THR A 4 60.64 20.55 3.85
C THR A 4 61.69 19.79 3.00
N LEU A 5 61.31 19.52 1.74
CA LEU A 5 62.08 19.15 0.52
C LEU A 5 62.39 17.68 0.13
N GLN A 6 62.15 17.40 -1.17
CA GLN A 6 62.76 16.41 -2.11
C GLN A 6 62.59 14.91 -1.80
N VAL A 7 62.02 14.02 -2.64
CA VAL A 7 61.65 13.98 -4.10
C VAL A 7 62.83 13.86 -5.08
N ALA A 8 63.06 12.64 -5.58
CA ALA A 8 63.84 12.30 -6.78
C ALA A 8 63.48 10.89 -7.30
N LEU A 9 63.50 10.69 -8.63
CA LEU A 9 63.04 9.50 -9.39
C LEU A 9 61.53 9.18 -9.22
N VAL A 10 60.78 8.77 -10.24
CA VAL A 10 61.16 8.37 -11.62
C VAL A 10 60.68 9.40 -12.64
N VAL A 11 61.56 9.81 -13.55
CA VAL A 11 61.18 10.49 -14.81
C VAL A 11 61.36 9.47 -15.93
N PHE A 12 60.25 9.00 -16.51
CA PHE A 12 60.28 8.20 -17.73
C PHE A 12 59.22 8.70 -18.71
N PHE A 13 59.60 8.77 -19.98
CA PHE A 13 58.93 9.49 -21.05
C PHE A 13 57.42 9.22 -21.17
N TRP A 14 56.63 10.26 -20.92
CA TRP A 14 55.45 10.60 -21.72
C TRP A 14 55.59 12.04 -22.21
N LEU A 15 56.56 12.29 -23.10
CA LEU A 15 56.35 13.33 -24.09
C LEU A 15 55.24 12.83 -25.00
N LEU A 16 54.08 13.51 -25.02
CA LEU A 16 53.30 13.50 -26.25
C LEU A 16 54.21 14.09 -27.33
N ALA A 17 54.55 13.28 -28.33
CA ALA A 17 55.13 13.77 -29.56
C ALA A 17 54.06 14.56 -30.31
N VAL A 18 53.87 15.82 -29.92
CA VAL A 18 53.12 16.80 -30.71
C VAL A 18 53.87 16.92 -32.03
N SER A 19 53.42 16.14 -33.00
CA SER A 19 53.95 16.12 -34.35
C SER A 19 53.45 17.40 -34.98
N THR A 20 54.26 18.45 -34.92
CA THR A 20 53.95 19.76 -35.49
C THR A 20 53.93 19.62 -37.01
N TYR A 21 52.76 19.25 -37.54
CA TYR A 21 52.52 19.15 -38.97
C TYR A 21 52.81 20.51 -39.63
N ALA A 22 53.59 20.50 -40.71
CA ALA A 22 54.04 21.73 -41.36
C ALA A 22 52.83 22.54 -41.86
N GLN A 23 52.89 23.86 -41.68
CA GLN A 23 51.83 24.75 -42.13
C GLN A 23 51.71 24.70 -43.66
N THR A 24 50.48 24.61 -44.15
CA THR A 24 50.11 24.48 -45.56
C THR A 24 48.83 25.26 -45.85
N THR A 25 48.53 25.50 -47.12
CA THR A 25 47.23 26.05 -47.55
C THR A 25 46.19 24.94 -47.55
N LEU A 26 45.23 25.04 -46.63
CA LEU A 26 44.14 24.10 -46.44
C LEU A 26 43.13 24.16 -47.58
N ALA A 27 42.75 25.38 -47.97
CA ALA A 27 42.05 25.65 -49.22
C ALA A 27 42.23 27.11 -49.66
N GLN A 28 42.10 27.34 -50.97
CA GLN A 28 42.00 28.65 -51.59
C GLN A 28 40.79 28.67 -52.53
N TRP A 29 40.08 29.80 -52.59
CA TRP A 29 39.02 30.08 -53.55
C TRP A 29 39.34 31.40 -54.27
N ASN A 30 39.58 31.36 -55.57
CA ASN A 30 39.65 32.55 -56.43
C ASN A 30 38.29 32.78 -57.12
N PHE A 31 37.86 34.03 -57.23
CA PHE A 31 36.51 34.37 -57.70
C PHE A 31 36.45 34.84 -59.16
N ASP A 32 37.56 34.87 -59.91
CA ASP A 32 37.59 35.31 -61.32
C ASP A 32 36.78 34.41 -62.28
N THR A 33 36.51 33.17 -61.89
CA THR A 33 35.65 32.25 -62.65
C THR A 33 34.16 32.55 -62.41
N SER A 34 33.26 32.01 -63.22
CA SER A 34 31.80 32.16 -63.00
C SER A 34 31.24 31.30 -61.88
N THR A 35 32.06 30.42 -61.30
CA THR A 35 31.69 29.41 -60.30
C THR A 35 32.84 29.26 -59.32
N PRO A 36 32.79 29.89 -58.13
CA PRO A 36 33.91 29.92 -57.18
C PRO A 36 34.08 28.57 -56.46
N VAL A 37 34.68 27.63 -57.19
CA VAL A 37 35.24 26.37 -56.69
C VAL A 37 36.55 26.64 -55.94
N PRO A 38 36.94 25.77 -54.99
CA PRO A 38 38.29 25.77 -54.45
C PRO A 38 39.32 25.52 -55.57
N THR A 39 40.34 26.37 -55.65
CA THR A 39 41.42 26.30 -56.67
C THR A 39 42.69 25.60 -56.18
N ALA A 40 42.87 25.52 -54.86
CA ALA A 40 43.84 24.66 -54.19
C ALA A 40 43.18 24.09 -52.92
N VAL A 41 43.49 22.84 -52.57
CA VAL A 41 43.01 22.17 -51.35
C VAL A 41 44.11 21.22 -50.85
N ALA A 42 44.34 21.17 -49.54
CA ALA A 42 45.30 20.25 -48.93
C ALA A 42 44.86 18.77 -49.08
N ALA A 43 45.84 17.87 -49.16
CA ALA A 43 45.57 16.43 -49.16
C ALA A 43 44.81 16.01 -47.87
N ASN A 44 43.83 15.12 -48.02
CA ASN A 44 42.93 14.67 -46.96
C ASN A 44 41.98 15.76 -46.39
N VAL A 45 41.88 16.90 -47.07
CA VAL A 45 40.84 17.92 -46.85
C VAL A 45 39.97 18.00 -48.10
N SER A 46 38.69 18.31 -47.91
CA SER A 46 37.78 18.71 -48.98
C SER A 46 37.20 20.09 -48.65
N ALA A 47 36.87 20.87 -49.67
CA ALA A 47 36.38 22.23 -49.51
C ALA A 47 35.11 22.43 -50.34
N ALA A 48 34.12 23.13 -49.77
CA ALA A 48 32.86 23.44 -50.46
C ALA A 48 32.99 24.70 -51.32
N ASN A 49 32.21 24.81 -52.39
CA ASN A 49 32.10 26.06 -53.17
C ASN A 49 31.63 27.22 -52.30
N THR A 50 32.11 28.43 -52.58
CA THR A 50 31.66 29.62 -51.84
C THR A 50 30.18 29.89 -52.13
N THR A 51 29.38 30.06 -51.09
CA THR A 51 27.97 30.45 -51.15
C THR A 51 27.76 31.80 -50.47
N ILE A 52 26.62 32.44 -50.73
CA ILE A 52 26.35 33.81 -50.27
C ILE A 52 24.95 33.96 -49.68
N GLY A 53 24.84 34.88 -48.73
CA GLY A 53 23.57 35.31 -48.14
C GLY A 53 22.78 36.29 -49.00
N SER A 54 21.57 36.63 -48.57
CA SER A 54 20.65 37.52 -49.27
C SER A 54 21.20 38.94 -49.39
N GLY A 55 21.13 39.55 -50.59
CA GLY A 55 21.63 40.92 -50.82
C GLY A 55 23.13 40.99 -51.16
N ILE A 56 23.77 39.86 -51.41
CA ILE A 56 25.05 39.75 -52.11
C ILE A 56 24.80 39.15 -53.49
N THR A 57 25.65 39.48 -54.47
CA THR A 57 25.57 39.04 -55.87
C THR A 57 26.96 38.72 -56.41
N GLY A 58 27.05 37.98 -57.51
CA GLY A 58 28.32 37.67 -58.19
C GLY A 58 28.72 36.19 -58.13
N PRO A 59 29.98 35.86 -58.44
CA PRO A 59 31.07 36.80 -58.73
C PRO A 59 30.92 37.51 -60.08
N THR A 60 31.14 38.82 -60.10
CA THR A 60 30.98 39.67 -61.31
C THR A 60 32.08 40.73 -61.44
N TYR A 61 32.36 41.12 -62.69
CA TYR A 61 33.23 42.25 -63.03
C TYR A 61 32.63 43.57 -62.52
N PRO A 62 33.42 44.48 -61.92
CA PRO A 62 32.93 45.78 -61.51
C PRO A 62 32.58 46.61 -62.76
N GLN A 63 31.35 47.13 -62.81
CA GLN A 63 30.84 47.89 -63.96
C GLN A 63 30.94 47.15 -65.32
N GLY A 64 31.11 45.82 -65.30
CA GLY A 64 31.34 45.00 -66.49
C GLY A 64 32.79 44.97 -67.02
N ASN A 65 33.76 45.62 -66.37
CA ASN A 65 35.14 45.71 -66.86
C ASN A 65 35.95 44.40 -66.66
N PRO A 66 36.36 43.69 -67.73
CA PRO A 66 37.07 42.41 -67.61
C PRO A 66 38.49 42.51 -67.00
N SER A 67 39.13 43.69 -67.01
CA SER A 67 40.55 43.84 -66.60
C SER A 67 40.78 43.96 -65.09
N THR A 68 39.74 43.74 -64.27
CA THR A 68 39.74 44.08 -62.83
C THR A 68 39.26 42.93 -61.93
N GLY A 69 39.27 41.71 -62.47
CA GLY A 69 38.81 40.50 -61.81
C GLY A 69 37.31 40.45 -61.54
N LYS A 70 36.82 39.28 -61.09
CA LYS A 70 35.44 39.14 -60.61
C LYS A 70 35.41 38.95 -59.10
N ALA A 71 34.42 39.55 -58.46
CA ALA A 71 34.26 39.50 -57.01
C ALA A 71 32.78 39.39 -56.63
N PHE A 72 32.49 38.77 -55.48
CA PHE A 72 31.17 38.93 -54.86
C PHE A 72 30.97 40.39 -54.47
N SER A 73 29.76 40.91 -54.61
CA SER A 73 29.42 42.32 -54.45
C SER A 73 28.04 42.49 -53.80
N GLY A 74 27.92 43.32 -52.77
CA GLY A 74 26.64 43.60 -52.07
C GLY A 74 26.56 45.03 -51.54
N SER A 75 25.35 45.57 -51.37
CA SER A 75 25.06 46.93 -50.89
C SER A 75 24.04 46.91 -49.74
N ALA A 76 23.65 48.07 -49.17
CA ALA A 76 22.74 48.21 -48.03
C ALA A 76 23.22 47.47 -46.76
N TRP A 77 24.39 47.87 -46.24
CA TRP A 77 25.01 47.32 -45.01
C TRP A 77 24.89 48.28 -43.81
N ASN A 78 23.89 49.15 -43.82
CA ASN A 78 23.68 50.27 -42.87
C ASN A 78 23.02 49.84 -41.54
N VAL A 79 23.35 48.64 -41.07
CA VAL A 79 22.93 48.06 -39.80
C VAL A 79 24.02 48.26 -38.74
N ALA A 80 23.65 48.34 -37.47
CA ALA A 80 24.58 48.58 -36.36
C ALA A 80 25.35 47.31 -35.93
N SER A 81 24.92 46.14 -36.38
CA SER A 81 25.46 44.82 -36.07
C SER A 81 25.42 43.92 -37.32
N PRO A 82 26.11 42.77 -37.34
CA PRO A 82 26.01 41.78 -38.42
C PRO A 82 24.56 41.37 -38.73
N ASP A 83 24.21 41.29 -40.02
CA ASP A 83 22.95 40.70 -40.49
C ASP A 83 23.15 39.19 -40.70
N ALA A 84 22.44 38.38 -39.91
CA ALA A 84 22.55 36.93 -39.90
C ALA A 84 22.32 36.27 -41.28
N ASN A 85 21.55 36.91 -42.17
CA ASN A 85 21.21 36.39 -43.50
C ASN A 85 22.20 36.80 -44.59
N LYS A 86 23.19 37.64 -44.29
CA LYS A 86 23.96 38.38 -45.29
C LYS A 86 25.46 38.27 -45.07
N TYR A 87 26.03 37.24 -45.67
CA TYR A 87 27.41 36.80 -45.46
C TYR A 87 28.02 36.22 -46.75
N VAL A 88 29.35 36.10 -46.78
CA VAL A 88 30.05 35.16 -47.67
C VAL A 88 30.41 33.92 -46.86
N GLN A 89 30.10 32.72 -47.38
CA GLN A 89 30.23 31.44 -46.69
C GLN A 89 31.08 30.44 -47.47
N PHE A 90 32.00 29.77 -46.77
CA PHE A 90 32.89 28.73 -47.32
C PHE A 90 33.15 27.67 -46.25
N SER A 91 33.47 26.44 -46.65
CA SER A 91 33.59 25.32 -45.70
C SER A 91 34.79 24.42 -46.00
N LEU A 92 35.40 23.89 -44.95
CA LEU A 92 36.36 22.78 -44.98
C LEU A 92 35.75 21.54 -44.33
N SER A 93 36.05 20.37 -44.86
CA SER A 93 35.73 19.08 -44.28
C SER A 93 36.96 18.16 -44.34
N PRO A 94 37.55 17.75 -43.19
CA PRO A 94 38.60 16.74 -43.19
C PRO A 94 38.05 15.38 -43.67
N ALA A 95 38.93 14.53 -44.20
CA ALA A 95 38.62 13.12 -44.43
C ALA A 95 38.47 12.38 -43.09
N SER A 96 37.67 11.31 -43.07
CA SER A 96 37.25 10.59 -41.85
C SER A 96 38.35 9.97 -40.98
N SER A 97 39.60 9.96 -41.45
CA SER A 97 40.79 9.48 -40.72
C SER A 97 41.79 10.60 -40.43
N PHE A 98 41.37 11.86 -40.53
CA PHE A 98 42.21 13.05 -40.42
C PHE A 98 41.57 14.16 -39.59
N THR A 99 42.41 15.09 -39.14
CA THR A 99 42.05 16.31 -38.41
C THR A 99 42.66 17.53 -39.11
N VAL A 100 42.06 18.70 -38.92
CA VAL A 100 42.54 19.98 -39.45
C VAL A 100 42.68 21.00 -38.33
N SER A 101 43.83 21.66 -38.27
CA SER A 101 44.04 22.89 -37.51
C SER A 101 44.02 24.08 -38.45
N VAL A 102 43.23 25.12 -38.15
CA VAL A 102 43.11 26.35 -38.95
C VAL A 102 43.81 27.50 -38.23
N ASP A 103 44.97 27.91 -38.75
CA ASP A 103 45.86 28.86 -38.10
C ASP A 103 45.70 30.29 -38.62
N GLN A 104 45.19 30.46 -39.84
CA GLN A 104 45.04 31.76 -40.48
C GLN A 104 43.95 31.75 -41.57
N LEU A 105 43.20 32.85 -41.65
CA LEU A 105 42.37 33.21 -42.81
C LEU A 105 42.98 34.44 -43.50
N SER A 106 42.92 34.49 -44.82
CA SER A 106 43.01 35.74 -45.58
C SER A 106 41.88 35.87 -46.61
N PHE A 107 41.53 37.12 -46.94
CA PHE A 107 40.59 37.47 -48.01
C PHE A 107 40.88 38.88 -48.55
N ASP A 108 40.54 39.14 -49.81
CA ASP A 108 40.67 40.47 -50.42
C ASP A 108 39.35 41.24 -50.35
N GLU A 109 39.39 42.53 -49.98
CA GLU A 109 38.19 43.39 -49.92
C GLU A 109 38.32 44.71 -50.69
N GLN A 110 37.19 45.22 -51.17
CA GLN A 110 37.07 46.57 -51.73
C GLN A 110 35.72 47.16 -51.30
N ARG A 111 35.70 48.36 -50.73
CA ARG A 111 34.46 49.08 -50.43
C ARG A 111 34.40 50.48 -51.05
N SER A 112 33.18 50.93 -51.29
CA SER A 112 32.89 52.34 -51.55
C SER A 112 32.99 53.18 -50.27
N ASN A 113 33.11 54.50 -50.44
CA ASN A 113 33.22 55.47 -49.33
C ASN A 113 32.08 55.33 -48.30
N THR A 114 30.86 55.00 -48.75
CA THR A 114 29.66 54.81 -47.92
C THR A 114 29.36 53.36 -47.57
N GLY A 115 30.18 52.40 -48.01
CA GLY A 115 30.08 50.97 -47.69
C GLY A 115 30.34 50.63 -46.22
N PRO A 116 30.21 49.35 -45.82
CA PRO A 116 30.35 48.91 -44.43
C PRO A 116 31.71 49.30 -43.86
N THR A 117 31.70 49.88 -42.67
CA THR A 117 32.93 50.29 -41.99
C THR A 117 33.54 49.19 -41.15
N THR A 118 32.77 48.16 -40.77
CA THR A 118 33.22 47.07 -39.89
C THR A 118 32.83 45.70 -40.44
N TRP A 119 33.65 44.68 -40.16
CA TRP A 119 33.38 43.27 -40.51
C TRP A 119 33.76 42.29 -39.39
N VAL A 120 33.16 41.11 -39.39
CA VAL A 120 33.45 40.00 -38.47
C VAL A 120 33.46 38.64 -39.15
N LEU A 121 34.14 37.68 -38.52
CA LEU A 121 34.25 36.27 -38.94
C LEU A 121 33.63 35.36 -37.86
N ARG A 122 32.85 34.37 -38.28
CA ARG A 122 32.24 33.36 -37.39
C ARG A 122 32.32 31.96 -37.99
N THR A 123 32.07 30.90 -37.20
CA THR A 123 32.04 29.51 -37.71
C THR A 123 30.77 28.74 -37.33
N SER A 124 30.55 27.57 -37.93
CA SER A 124 29.47 26.66 -37.55
C SER A 124 29.68 25.95 -36.21
N LEU A 125 30.86 26.03 -35.59
CA LEU A 125 31.17 25.32 -34.34
C LEU A 125 30.36 25.85 -33.14
N ASP A 126 29.89 27.09 -33.21
CA ASP A 126 28.99 27.72 -32.24
C ASP A 126 27.66 28.18 -32.88
N ASN A 127 27.34 27.65 -34.07
CA ASN A 127 26.25 28.11 -34.94
C ASN A 127 26.31 29.64 -35.24
N PHE A 128 27.51 30.15 -35.51
CA PHE A 128 27.81 31.53 -35.87
C PHE A 128 27.42 32.54 -34.77
N ALA A 129 27.64 32.17 -33.50
CA ALA A 129 27.27 32.99 -32.34
C ALA A 129 28.32 34.07 -32.01
N ALA A 130 29.60 33.70 -31.91
CA ALA A 130 30.69 34.58 -31.51
C ALA A 130 31.54 35.06 -32.70
N ASP A 131 32.13 36.25 -32.55
CA ASP A 131 33.10 36.81 -33.47
C ASP A 131 34.49 36.28 -33.12
N ILE A 132 35.16 35.61 -34.08
CA ILE A 132 36.44 34.92 -33.84
C ILE A 132 37.68 35.75 -34.23
N ASN A 133 37.47 36.98 -34.70
CA ASN A 133 38.51 37.91 -35.18
C ASN A 133 38.75 39.10 -34.22
N THR A 134 38.65 38.86 -32.91
CA THR A 134 38.48 39.88 -31.86
C THR A 134 39.76 40.52 -31.28
N THR A 135 40.95 40.14 -31.76
CA THR A 135 42.22 40.83 -31.46
C THR A 135 42.97 41.22 -32.75
N PRO A 136 43.79 42.29 -32.72
CA PRO A 136 43.53 43.39 -33.66
C PRO A 136 44.25 43.30 -35.02
N THR A 137 43.59 42.75 -36.04
CA THR A 137 43.94 42.96 -37.47
C THR A 137 42.91 43.83 -38.21
N SER A 138 42.57 44.98 -37.61
CA SER A 138 41.79 46.07 -38.25
C SER A 138 40.44 45.60 -38.83
N ALA A 139 39.48 45.34 -37.95
CA ALA A 139 38.07 45.12 -38.31
C ALA A 139 37.44 46.32 -39.06
N THR A 140 38.07 47.50 -39.00
CA THR A 140 37.72 48.69 -39.78
C THR A 140 38.17 48.58 -41.24
N SER A 141 37.26 48.77 -42.20
CA SER A 141 37.54 48.73 -43.64
C SER A 141 37.99 50.10 -44.22
N PRO A 142 39.15 50.21 -44.89
CA PRO A 142 39.62 51.44 -45.52
C PRO A 142 38.85 51.76 -46.81
N THR A 143 38.83 53.03 -47.22
CA THR A 143 38.19 53.46 -48.48
C THR A 143 39.14 53.29 -49.67
N SER A 144 39.00 52.19 -50.42
CA SER A 144 39.84 51.89 -51.61
C SER A 144 39.02 51.93 -52.91
N ASN A 145 38.60 53.13 -53.33
CA ASN A 145 37.74 53.36 -54.50
C ASN A 145 38.48 53.12 -55.84
N GLY A 146 38.82 51.85 -56.13
CA GLY A 146 39.53 51.39 -57.33
C GLY A 146 40.44 50.18 -57.13
N SER A 147 40.85 49.84 -55.91
CA SER A 147 41.73 48.68 -55.60
C SER A 147 41.12 47.76 -54.54
N PHE A 148 41.51 46.49 -54.56
CA PHE A 148 41.34 45.58 -53.43
C PHE A 148 42.43 45.82 -52.37
N THR A 149 42.15 45.39 -51.14
CA THR A 149 43.02 45.41 -49.96
C THR A 149 42.97 44.03 -49.32
N SER A 150 44.11 43.38 -49.14
CA SER A 150 44.15 42.03 -48.55
C SER A 150 44.05 42.08 -47.03
N ARG A 151 43.31 41.14 -46.44
CA ARG A 151 43.12 40.96 -45.00
C ARG A 151 43.73 39.65 -44.54
N VAL A 152 44.25 39.66 -43.31
CA VAL A 152 44.82 38.48 -42.65
C VAL A 152 44.31 38.42 -41.22
N VAL A 153 43.87 37.25 -40.78
CA VAL A 153 43.35 36.96 -39.44
C VAL A 153 44.15 35.80 -38.88
N SER A 154 44.79 36.00 -37.72
CA SER A 154 45.40 34.89 -36.99
C SER A 154 44.33 34.12 -36.22
N LEU A 155 44.31 32.81 -36.38
CA LEU A 155 43.31 31.90 -35.81
C LEU A 155 43.96 30.79 -34.94
N SER A 156 45.28 30.64 -34.97
CA SER A 156 46.02 29.60 -34.23
C SER A 156 45.87 29.65 -32.70
N ALA A 157 45.51 30.80 -32.13
CA ALA A 157 45.19 30.95 -30.71
C ALA A 157 43.78 30.44 -30.34
N ASN A 158 42.91 30.18 -31.32
CA ASN A 158 41.56 29.66 -31.09
C ASN A 158 41.59 28.13 -31.05
N VAL A 159 41.59 27.57 -29.84
CA VAL A 159 41.66 26.12 -29.59
C VAL A 159 40.51 25.33 -30.22
N ALA A 160 39.35 25.94 -30.47
CA ALA A 160 38.23 25.27 -31.14
C ALA A 160 38.46 25.05 -32.65
N LEU A 161 39.44 25.74 -33.24
CA LEU A 161 39.86 25.57 -34.63
C LEU A 161 41.07 24.63 -34.79
N GLN A 162 41.47 23.91 -33.73
CA GLN A 162 42.64 23.05 -33.72
C GLN A 162 42.24 21.57 -33.66
N ASN A 163 42.90 20.71 -34.44
CA ASN A 163 42.65 19.26 -34.53
C ASN A 163 41.18 18.85 -34.82
N VAL A 164 40.44 19.66 -35.58
CA VAL A 164 39.01 19.42 -35.85
C VAL A 164 38.81 18.27 -36.82
N SER A 165 37.96 17.30 -36.45
CA SER A 165 37.66 16.07 -37.22
C SER A 165 36.34 16.12 -38.00
N THR A 166 35.61 17.25 -37.94
CA THR A 166 34.28 17.43 -38.52
C THR A 166 34.23 18.64 -39.48
N PRO A 167 33.20 18.74 -40.35
CA PRO A 167 33.04 19.89 -41.24
C PRO A 167 32.92 21.24 -40.51
N ILE A 168 33.79 22.19 -40.85
CA ILE A 168 33.74 23.58 -40.39
C ILE A 168 33.24 24.46 -41.54
N THR A 169 32.21 25.26 -41.29
CA THR A 169 31.78 26.34 -42.18
C THR A 169 32.13 27.68 -41.57
N PHE A 170 32.68 28.59 -42.36
CA PHE A 170 33.03 29.96 -41.99
C PHE A 170 32.04 30.95 -42.63
N ARG A 171 31.78 32.07 -41.97
CA ARG A 171 31.00 33.20 -42.52
C ARG A 171 31.68 34.54 -42.23
N ILE A 172 31.81 35.35 -43.27
CA ILE A 172 32.25 36.76 -43.17
C ILE A 172 31.02 37.66 -43.30
N TYR A 173 30.84 38.56 -42.33
CA TYR A 173 29.74 39.52 -42.24
C TYR A 173 30.25 40.96 -42.27
N GLY A 174 29.46 41.90 -42.78
CA GLY A 174 29.77 43.33 -42.80
C GLY A 174 28.64 44.17 -42.22
N TYR A 175 28.96 45.33 -41.65
CA TYR A 175 27.99 46.26 -41.08
C TYR A 175 28.56 47.69 -40.93
N GLY A 176 27.76 48.62 -40.37
CA GLY A 176 28.19 49.99 -40.12
C GLY A 176 28.38 50.84 -41.39
N ALA A 177 27.64 50.60 -42.47
CA ALA A 177 27.69 51.44 -43.66
C ALA A 177 26.98 52.78 -43.44
N SER A 178 27.57 53.87 -43.93
CA SER A 178 27.01 55.23 -43.77
C SER A 178 25.99 55.61 -44.85
N GLY A 179 25.75 54.77 -45.85
CA GLY A 179 24.72 54.99 -46.86
C GLY A 179 24.12 53.71 -47.42
N LEU A 180 22.81 53.75 -47.73
CA LEU A 180 22.04 52.63 -48.28
C LEU A 180 22.66 52.05 -49.57
N GLY A 181 23.15 52.91 -50.46
CA GLY A 181 23.84 52.52 -51.70
C GLY A 181 25.30 52.06 -51.51
N GLY A 182 25.82 52.04 -50.28
CA GLY A 182 27.22 51.71 -49.99
C GLY A 182 27.55 50.26 -50.31
N THR A 183 28.41 50.05 -51.31
CA THR A 183 28.87 48.73 -51.76
C THR A 183 30.09 48.22 -50.98
N TRP A 184 30.14 46.89 -50.85
CA TRP A 184 31.30 46.09 -50.45
C TRP A 184 31.50 44.96 -51.46
N ARG A 185 32.75 44.59 -51.71
CA ARG A 185 33.17 43.53 -52.63
C ARG A 185 34.23 42.65 -52.00
N PHE A 186 34.17 41.36 -52.28
CA PHE A 186 35.04 40.32 -51.72
C PHE A 186 35.67 39.50 -52.85
N ASP A 187 36.97 39.29 -52.77
CA ASP A 187 37.76 38.43 -53.68
C ASP A 187 38.71 37.50 -52.89
N ASN A 188 39.28 36.51 -53.57
CA ASN A 188 40.34 35.58 -53.15
C ASN A 188 40.38 35.21 -51.65
N ILE A 189 39.69 34.14 -51.26
CA ILE A 189 39.74 33.61 -49.89
C ILE A 189 40.82 32.53 -49.78
N THR A 190 41.65 32.56 -48.73
CA THR A 190 42.65 31.52 -48.44
C THR A 190 42.62 31.12 -46.96
N LEU A 191 42.64 29.82 -46.67
CA LEU A 191 42.82 29.26 -45.33
C LEU A 191 44.17 28.56 -45.24
N ASN A 192 44.99 28.92 -44.26
CA ASN A 192 46.27 28.28 -43.96
C ASN A 192 46.22 27.63 -42.57
N GLY A 193 46.91 26.50 -42.41
CA GLY A 193 46.86 25.68 -41.20
C GLY A 193 47.61 24.36 -41.39
N SER A 194 47.21 23.29 -40.70
CA SER A 194 47.85 21.97 -40.83
C SER A 194 46.84 20.82 -40.84
N VAL A 195 47.27 19.66 -41.32
CA VAL A 195 46.45 18.44 -41.45
C VAL A 195 47.20 17.27 -40.79
N GLY A 196 46.54 16.60 -39.85
CA GLY A 196 47.07 15.44 -39.13
C GLY A 196 46.17 14.21 -39.26
N PRO A 197 46.64 13.00 -38.91
CA PRO A 197 45.78 11.83 -38.79
C PRO A 197 44.86 11.97 -37.55
N LEU A 198 43.68 11.37 -37.62
CA LEU A 198 42.79 11.19 -36.47
C LEU A 198 43.29 9.98 -35.65
N ASP A 199 43.48 10.17 -34.34
CA ASP A 199 43.78 9.07 -33.41
C ASP A 199 42.49 8.28 -33.09
N PRO A 200 42.36 7.00 -33.51
CA PRO A 200 41.17 6.19 -33.26
C PRO A 200 41.11 5.63 -31.83
N THR A 201 42.15 5.85 -31.00
CA THR A 201 42.23 5.44 -29.60
C THR A 201 41.97 6.60 -28.62
N ALA A 202 41.95 7.83 -29.12
CA ALA A 202 41.60 9.01 -28.31
C ALA A 202 40.14 8.94 -27.81
N PRO A 203 39.85 9.40 -26.58
CA PRO A 203 38.49 9.62 -26.09
C PRO A 203 37.73 10.62 -26.96
N LEU A 204 36.53 10.25 -27.44
CA LEU A 204 35.73 11.07 -28.36
C LEU A 204 34.29 11.20 -27.86
N ILE A 205 33.77 12.43 -27.89
CA ILE A 205 32.38 12.77 -27.60
C ILE A 205 31.73 13.29 -28.90
N SER A 206 30.43 13.05 -29.08
CA SER A 206 29.66 13.51 -30.25
C SER A 206 28.30 14.06 -29.82
N VAL A 207 27.87 15.17 -30.43
CA VAL A 207 26.59 15.85 -30.13
C VAL A 207 25.84 16.18 -31.42
N SER A 208 24.50 16.07 -31.43
CA SER A 208 23.67 16.48 -32.57
C SER A 208 22.23 16.80 -32.16
N PRO A 209 21.67 17.98 -32.54
CA PRO A 209 22.34 19.10 -33.19
C PRO A 209 23.29 19.84 -32.21
N ALA A 210 24.29 20.52 -32.75
CA ALA A 210 25.22 21.35 -31.96
C ALA A 210 24.62 22.69 -31.47
N SER A 211 23.32 22.94 -31.67
CA SER A 211 22.65 24.11 -31.10
C SER A 211 21.13 23.94 -30.95
N LEU A 212 20.57 24.49 -29.87
CA LEU A 212 19.14 24.61 -29.59
C LEU A 212 18.78 26.08 -29.34
N THR A 213 18.29 26.77 -30.36
CA THR A 213 18.03 28.22 -30.32
C THR A 213 16.54 28.54 -30.18
N SER A 214 16.22 29.82 -29.97
CA SER A 214 14.85 30.35 -29.91
C SER A 214 13.99 29.68 -28.83
N PHE A 215 14.53 29.51 -27.63
CA PHE A 215 13.69 29.31 -26.44
C PHE A 215 13.01 30.64 -26.07
N ALA A 216 11.77 30.59 -25.56
CA ALA A 216 11.03 31.78 -25.16
C ALA A 216 10.17 31.45 -23.93
N THR A 217 10.10 32.38 -22.97
CA THR A 217 9.23 32.30 -21.80
C THR A 217 9.05 33.68 -21.13
N VAL A 218 8.30 33.72 -20.04
CA VAL A 218 8.15 34.87 -19.11
C VAL A 218 8.86 34.58 -17.78
N PRO A 219 9.19 35.59 -16.97
CA PRO A 219 9.78 35.41 -15.65
C PRO A 219 9.03 34.39 -14.78
N GLY A 220 9.78 33.52 -14.09
CA GLY A 220 9.25 32.49 -13.21
C GLY A 220 8.66 31.25 -13.89
N THR A 221 8.52 31.23 -15.22
CA THR A 221 8.00 30.08 -15.98
C THR A 221 9.11 29.43 -16.81
N PRO A 222 9.37 28.12 -16.70
CA PRO A 222 10.27 27.42 -17.63
C PRO A 222 9.67 27.31 -19.04
N SER A 223 10.51 27.39 -20.08
CA SER A 223 10.05 27.23 -21.47
C SER A 223 9.64 25.78 -21.78
N LEU A 224 8.91 25.59 -22.89
CA LEU A 224 8.82 24.28 -23.53
C LEU A 224 10.23 23.72 -23.82
N PRO A 225 10.47 22.41 -23.62
CA PRO A 225 11.77 21.82 -23.83
C PRO A 225 12.09 21.55 -25.30
N LYS A 226 13.37 21.44 -25.61
CA LYS A 226 13.92 20.99 -26.91
C LYS A 226 15.08 20.02 -26.63
N SER A 227 15.39 19.09 -27.51
CA SER A 227 16.36 18.03 -27.23
C SER A 227 17.51 17.95 -28.24
N TYR A 228 18.65 17.44 -27.75
CA TYR A 228 19.77 17.01 -28.57
C TYR A 228 20.21 15.60 -28.15
N THR A 229 20.94 14.90 -29.01
CA THR A 229 21.51 13.58 -28.74
C THR A 229 23.00 13.70 -28.46
N VAL A 230 23.49 12.96 -27.47
CA VAL A 230 24.92 12.81 -27.14
C VAL A 230 25.36 11.35 -27.14
N SER A 231 26.59 11.08 -27.56
CA SER A 231 27.25 9.77 -27.47
C SER A 231 28.76 9.91 -27.28
N SER A 232 29.44 8.82 -26.94
CA SER A 232 30.91 8.81 -26.84
C SER A 232 31.52 7.42 -27.06
N VAL A 233 32.83 7.41 -27.34
CA VAL A 233 33.69 6.21 -27.42
C VAL A 233 35.05 6.47 -26.77
N ASN A 234 35.75 5.39 -26.41
CA ASN A 234 37.09 5.41 -25.78
C ASN A 234 37.21 6.23 -24.49
N LEU A 235 36.11 6.54 -23.79
CA LEU A 235 36.17 7.33 -22.56
C LEU A 235 36.87 6.57 -21.42
N THR A 236 37.65 7.30 -20.61
CA THR A 236 38.29 6.76 -19.40
C THR A 236 37.50 7.06 -18.11
N THR A 237 36.56 8.01 -18.18
CA THR A 237 35.64 8.39 -17.10
C THR A 237 34.23 8.60 -17.65
N ASP A 238 33.23 8.63 -16.77
CA ASP A 238 31.85 8.97 -17.12
C ASP A 238 31.74 10.34 -17.81
N LEU A 239 30.67 10.51 -18.60
CA LEU A 239 30.39 11.73 -19.34
C LEU A 239 29.58 12.69 -18.47
N THR A 240 30.13 13.87 -18.19
CA THR A 240 29.46 14.95 -17.48
C THR A 240 28.90 15.95 -18.48
N ILE A 241 27.66 16.38 -18.25
CA ILE A 241 26.94 17.36 -19.08
C ILE A 241 26.53 18.51 -18.18
N THR A 242 26.92 19.74 -18.52
CA THR A 242 26.65 20.93 -17.69
C THR A 242 25.95 22.01 -18.49
N ALA A 243 24.80 22.48 -18.01
CA ALA A 243 24.04 23.56 -18.61
C ALA A 243 24.58 24.96 -18.21
N PRO A 244 24.50 25.96 -19.10
CA PRO A 244 24.86 27.33 -18.75
C PRO A 244 23.78 27.98 -17.87
N THR A 245 24.15 29.02 -17.11
CA THR A 245 23.24 29.74 -16.21
C THR A 245 21.96 30.20 -16.93
N GLY A 246 20.80 29.88 -16.35
CA GLY A 246 19.49 30.13 -16.95
C GLY A 246 18.91 28.95 -17.74
N TYR A 247 19.66 27.87 -17.91
CA TYR A 247 19.20 26.62 -18.54
C TYR A 247 19.31 25.43 -17.58
N GLU A 248 18.52 24.39 -17.86
CA GLU A 248 18.53 23.12 -17.13
C GLU A 248 18.25 21.94 -18.09
N ILE A 249 18.74 20.75 -17.71
CA ILE A 249 18.81 19.56 -18.57
C ILE A 249 18.30 18.29 -17.88
N SER A 250 17.70 17.43 -18.69
CA SER A 250 17.06 16.16 -18.32
C SER A 250 17.59 15.02 -19.18
N LYS A 251 17.87 13.87 -18.55
CA LYS A 251 18.25 12.61 -19.22
C LYS A 251 17.13 11.55 -19.20
N ASP A 252 15.98 11.89 -18.64
CA ASP A 252 14.83 11.02 -18.36
C ASP A 252 13.56 11.53 -19.06
N ASN A 253 13.73 12.02 -20.29
CA ASN A 253 12.68 12.54 -21.17
C ASN A 253 11.81 13.66 -20.56
N GLY A 254 12.39 14.45 -19.66
CA GLY A 254 11.74 15.58 -18.99
C GLY A 254 11.13 15.27 -17.62
N SER A 255 11.38 14.08 -17.05
CA SER A 255 10.85 13.70 -15.74
C SER A 255 11.56 14.41 -14.58
N SER A 256 12.86 14.68 -14.72
CA SER A 256 13.63 15.53 -13.81
C SER A 256 14.62 16.42 -14.58
N TYR A 257 14.83 17.65 -14.10
CA TYR A 257 15.77 18.60 -14.68
C TYR A 257 16.79 19.06 -13.62
N ALA A 258 18.03 19.30 -14.06
CA ALA A 258 19.13 19.76 -13.21
C ALA A 258 20.11 20.63 -14.02
N GLY A 259 20.98 21.39 -13.34
CA GLY A 259 22.05 22.15 -13.99
C GLY A 259 23.20 21.28 -14.52
N THR A 260 23.39 20.08 -13.96
CA THR A 260 24.40 19.10 -14.38
C THR A 260 23.78 17.70 -14.39
N GLN A 261 24.16 16.88 -15.36
CA GLN A 261 23.76 15.48 -15.49
C GLN A 261 24.99 14.62 -15.80
N THR A 262 25.01 13.38 -15.30
CA THR A 262 26.06 12.39 -15.61
C THR A 262 25.46 11.21 -16.37
N LEU A 263 26.14 10.78 -17.44
CA LEU A 263 25.88 9.54 -18.16
C LEU A 263 27.08 8.59 -17.95
N THR A 264 26.81 7.43 -17.34
CA THR A 264 27.85 6.44 -17.04
C THR A 264 28.27 5.69 -18.30
N GLN A 265 29.59 5.56 -18.50
CA GLN A 265 30.12 4.81 -19.64
C GLN A 265 30.18 3.30 -19.33
N SER A 266 30.11 2.48 -20.38
CA SER A 266 30.35 1.05 -20.30
C SER A 266 31.37 0.65 -21.38
N GLY A 267 32.50 0.10 -20.96
CA GLY A 267 33.60 -0.23 -21.88
C GLY A 267 34.17 0.98 -22.65
N GLY A 268 34.09 2.18 -22.07
CA GLY A 268 34.47 3.44 -22.70
C GLY A 268 33.40 4.06 -23.62
N VAL A 269 32.20 3.48 -23.69
CA VAL A 269 31.12 3.93 -24.58
C VAL A 269 29.96 4.52 -23.78
N VAL A 270 29.43 5.68 -24.21
CA VAL A 270 28.09 6.16 -23.85
C VAL A 270 27.21 6.05 -25.10
N ALA A 271 26.14 5.27 -25.01
CA ALA A 271 25.19 5.08 -26.11
C ALA A 271 24.46 6.40 -26.44
N ALA A 272 23.95 6.50 -27.68
CA ALA A 272 23.22 7.67 -28.17
C ALA A 272 22.00 8.00 -27.29
N THR A 273 22.14 9.02 -26.45
CA THR A 273 21.19 9.40 -25.40
C THR A 273 20.59 10.76 -25.71
N ALA A 274 19.26 10.86 -25.67
CA ALA A 274 18.56 12.13 -25.85
C ALA A 274 18.56 12.93 -24.53
N ILE A 275 18.97 14.20 -24.60
CA ILE A 275 18.99 15.16 -23.50
C ILE A 275 17.96 16.25 -23.80
N SER A 276 16.96 16.37 -22.93
CA SER A 276 15.96 17.44 -23.00
C SER A 276 16.45 18.68 -22.25
N VAL A 277 16.27 19.85 -22.86
CA VAL A 277 16.82 21.14 -22.42
C VAL A 277 15.68 22.16 -22.34
N ARG A 278 15.62 22.97 -21.28
CA ARG A 278 14.71 24.13 -21.21
C ARG A 278 15.36 25.38 -20.61
N LEU A 279 14.82 26.54 -20.94
CA LEU A 279 15.15 27.84 -20.37
C LEU A 279 14.35 28.00 -19.06
N THR A 280 14.99 28.36 -17.95
CA THR A 280 14.37 28.32 -16.61
C THR A 280 13.41 29.47 -16.30
N GLY A 281 13.54 30.62 -16.99
CA GLY A 281 12.77 31.83 -16.71
C GLY A 281 13.22 32.60 -15.45
N VAL A 282 14.34 32.22 -14.81
CA VAL A 282 14.81 32.83 -13.54
C VAL A 282 15.37 34.25 -13.73
N SER A 283 16.07 34.52 -14.85
CA SER A 283 16.70 35.81 -15.14
C SER A 283 16.13 36.45 -16.41
N SER A 284 15.92 37.76 -16.35
CA SER A 284 15.25 38.57 -17.37
C SER A 284 16.12 38.88 -18.59
N GLY A 285 15.50 38.96 -19.78
CA GLY A 285 16.14 39.40 -21.02
C GLY A 285 16.59 38.24 -21.91
N THR A 286 17.53 38.51 -22.82
CA THR A 286 18.09 37.47 -23.71
C THR A 286 19.20 36.71 -23.00
N LEU A 287 19.06 35.39 -22.94
CA LEU A 287 20.04 34.46 -22.39
C LEU A 287 20.65 33.62 -23.50
N SER A 288 21.95 33.36 -23.40
CA SER A 288 22.68 32.47 -24.30
C SER A 288 23.90 31.86 -23.61
N GLY A 289 24.36 30.72 -24.13
CA GLY A 289 25.53 30.01 -23.61
C GLY A 289 25.78 28.71 -24.37
N ALA A 290 26.58 27.83 -23.79
CA ALA A 290 26.80 26.47 -24.29
C ALA A 290 26.58 25.46 -23.17
N ILE A 291 25.92 24.35 -23.49
CA ILE A 291 25.93 23.14 -22.67
C ILE A 291 27.25 22.42 -22.97
N THR A 292 28.10 22.22 -21.97
CA THR A 292 29.36 21.49 -22.15
C THR A 292 29.14 19.99 -21.92
N ASN A 293 29.83 19.17 -22.71
CA ASN A 293 29.80 17.70 -22.63
C ASN A 293 31.27 17.24 -22.51
N GLU A 294 31.64 16.70 -21.34
CA GLU A 294 33.02 16.61 -20.86
C GLU A 294 33.34 15.23 -20.25
N SER A 295 34.52 14.70 -20.56
CA SER A 295 35.09 13.48 -19.94
C SER A 295 36.62 13.51 -20.05
N ALA A 296 37.32 12.81 -19.15
CA ALA A 296 38.78 12.88 -19.05
C ALA A 296 39.48 12.39 -20.32
N GLY A 297 40.29 13.27 -20.91
CA GLY A 297 41.05 13.02 -22.15
C GLY A 297 40.27 13.25 -23.44
N ALA A 298 38.99 13.62 -23.38
CA ALA A 298 38.19 13.97 -24.56
C ALA A 298 38.18 15.48 -24.81
N THR A 299 38.11 15.90 -26.08
CA THR A 299 37.83 17.29 -26.43
C THR A 299 36.38 17.63 -26.14
N THR A 300 36.13 18.54 -25.19
CA THR A 300 34.80 19.04 -24.81
C THR A 300 33.94 19.38 -26.03
N GLN A 301 32.71 18.85 -26.07
CA GLN A 301 31.73 19.18 -27.09
C GLN A 301 30.67 20.12 -26.54
N ASN A 302 30.37 21.18 -27.29
CA ASN A 302 29.44 22.23 -26.88
C ASN A 302 28.14 22.16 -27.68
N VAL A 303 27.02 22.39 -27.01
CA VAL A 303 25.71 22.62 -27.66
C VAL A 303 25.25 24.03 -27.33
N ALA A 304 25.25 24.91 -28.32
CA ALA A 304 24.91 26.33 -28.14
C ALA A 304 23.41 26.50 -27.86
N VAL A 305 23.05 27.30 -26.84
CA VAL A 305 21.67 27.59 -26.46
C VAL A 305 21.38 29.09 -26.48
N SER A 306 20.17 29.47 -26.90
CA SER A 306 19.72 30.87 -26.86
C SER A 306 18.21 31.04 -26.73
N GLY A 307 17.78 32.11 -26.05
CA GLY A 307 16.37 32.41 -25.82
C GLY A 307 16.11 33.69 -25.04
N THR A 308 14.83 33.99 -24.82
CA THR A 308 14.38 35.26 -24.20
C THR A 308 13.38 35.04 -23.08
N VAL A 309 13.54 35.81 -21.99
CA VAL A 309 12.62 35.91 -20.85
C VAL A 309 12.05 37.33 -20.82
N ASP A 310 10.81 37.52 -21.28
CA ASP A 310 10.22 38.87 -21.43
C ASP A 310 9.69 39.45 -20.12
N VAL A 311 10.36 40.49 -19.62
CA VAL A 311 9.97 41.25 -18.42
C VAL A 311 9.01 42.41 -18.68
N ALA A 312 8.82 42.85 -19.92
CA ALA A 312 8.00 44.04 -20.19
C ALA A 312 6.51 43.81 -19.88
N ASN A 313 6.09 42.54 -19.82
CA ASN A 313 4.69 42.11 -19.69
C ASN A 313 4.48 41.02 -18.61
N GLY A 314 5.49 40.72 -17.79
CA GLY A 314 5.53 39.51 -16.94
C GLY A 314 5.42 39.76 -15.43
N PRO A 315 5.16 38.70 -14.61
CA PRO A 315 5.15 38.78 -13.15
C PRO A 315 6.53 39.12 -12.55
N THR A 316 6.53 39.70 -11.36
CA THR A 316 7.72 39.94 -10.53
C THR A 316 8.14 38.65 -9.82
N PRO A 317 9.44 38.27 -9.81
CA PRO A 317 9.92 37.13 -9.05
C PRO A 317 9.72 37.30 -7.53
N ILE A 318 9.33 36.22 -6.85
CA ILE A 318 8.91 36.26 -5.45
C ILE A 318 10.05 36.72 -4.51
N ALA A 319 11.30 36.31 -4.75
CA ALA A 319 12.44 36.78 -3.97
C ALA A 319 12.64 38.31 -4.07
N THR A 320 12.42 38.87 -5.26
CA THR A 320 12.47 40.32 -5.50
C THR A 320 11.31 41.03 -4.81
N ALA A 321 10.08 40.49 -4.93
CA ALA A 321 8.90 41.03 -4.27
C ALA A 321 9.05 41.08 -2.73
N ARG A 322 9.63 40.05 -2.10
CA ARG A 322 9.97 40.03 -0.66
C ARG A 322 10.96 41.13 -0.23
N GLY A 323 11.60 41.83 -1.16
CA GLY A 323 12.40 43.03 -0.90
C GLY A 323 11.60 44.34 -0.90
N GLN A 324 10.39 44.37 -1.46
CA GLN A 324 9.65 45.59 -1.81
C GLN A 324 8.47 45.87 -0.86
N VAL A 325 8.71 45.73 0.44
CA VAL A 325 7.69 45.96 1.50
C VAL A 325 7.10 47.36 1.39
N GLY A 326 5.77 47.45 1.42
CA GLY A 326 5.01 48.70 1.26
C GLY A 326 4.63 49.04 -0.19
N THR A 327 4.95 48.18 -1.17
CA THR A 327 4.57 48.37 -2.58
C THR A 327 3.62 47.27 -3.08
N THR A 328 2.80 47.61 -4.08
CA THR A 328 1.97 46.64 -4.80
C THR A 328 2.79 45.94 -5.88
N VAL A 329 2.79 44.61 -5.85
CA VAL A 329 3.45 43.74 -6.82
C VAL A 329 2.41 42.85 -7.51
N THR A 330 2.73 42.39 -8.73
CA THR A 330 2.08 41.23 -9.35
C THR A 330 3.11 40.10 -9.36
N ILE A 331 2.84 39.02 -8.64
CA ILE A 331 3.70 37.84 -8.53
C ILE A 331 2.98 36.61 -9.09
N GLN A 332 3.73 35.59 -9.46
CA GLN A 332 3.18 34.31 -9.91
C GLN A 332 3.99 33.16 -9.31
N GLY A 333 3.33 32.11 -8.86
CA GLY A 333 3.98 30.93 -8.27
C GLY A 333 3.05 29.73 -8.20
N ARG A 334 3.61 28.55 -8.00
CA ARG A 334 2.83 27.32 -7.78
C ARG A 334 2.44 27.19 -6.31
N VAL A 335 1.22 26.77 -6.07
CA VAL A 335 0.62 26.66 -4.72
C VAL A 335 1.29 25.53 -3.93
N THR A 336 1.95 25.88 -2.83
CA THR A 336 2.61 24.93 -1.91
C THR A 336 1.77 24.61 -0.68
N VAL A 337 0.82 25.48 -0.34
CA VAL A 337 -0.26 25.30 0.65
C VAL A 337 -1.53 25.92 0.08
N SER A 338 -2.67 25.22 0.16
CA SER A 338 -3.99 25.73 -0.23
C SER A 338 -4.90 25.99 0.97
N THR A 339 -5.42 24.93 1.59
CA THR A 339 -6.40 25.00 2.70
C THR A 339 -5.84 24.58 4.05
N GLN A 340 -4.64 23.96 4.08
CA GLN A 340 -4.11 23.25 5.24
C GLN A 340 -3.80 24.17 6.45
N PHE A 341 -3.58 25.46 6.22
CA PHE A 341 -3.40 26.48 7.28
C PHE A 341 -4.65 27.35 7.48
N GLY A 342 -5.82 26.88 7.01
CA GLY A 342 -7.08 27.62 6.94
C GLY A 342 -7.11 28.57 5.74
N GLY A 343 -7.99 28.32 4.77
CA GLY A 343 -7.90 28.88 3.41
C GLY A 343 -8.01 30.40 3.21
N LYS A 344 -7.93 31.23 4.25
CA LYS A 344 -7.58 32.67 4.13
C LYS A 344 -6.06 32.89 4.02
N LEU A 345 -5.26 31.94 4.47
CA LEU A 345 -3.80 31.92 4.33
C LEU A 345 -3.41 30.73 3.44
N PHE A 346 -2.75 31.03 2.33
CA PHE A 346 -2.20 30.03 1.42
C PHE A 346 -0.77 30.44 1.01
N TYR A 347 0.01 29.53 0.40
CA TYR A 347 1.40 29.79 0.04
C TYR A 347 1.66 29.48 -1.43
N ILE A 348 2.48 30.31 -2.06
CA ILE A 348 2.95 30.11 -3.44
C ILE A 348 4.47 30.22 -3.53
N GLN A 349 5.07 29.49 -4.47
CA GLN A 349 6.51 29.44 -4.68
C GLN A 349 6.87 29.45 -6.17
N ASP A 350 7.92 30.20 -6.51
CA ASP A 350 8.57 30.19 -7.81
C ASP A 350 10.02 29.67 -7.67
N ALA A 351 10.78 29.70 -8.77
CA ALA A 351 12.17 29.25 -8.78
C ALA A 351 13.16 30.17 -8.01
N THR A 352 12.69 31.29 -7.45
CA THR A 352 13.47 32.27 -6.68
C THR A 352 13.13 32.26 -5.19
N GLY A 353 11.87 31.97 -4.83
CA GLY A 353 11.44 31.88 -3.45
C GLY A 353 9.94 31.63 -3.29
N GLY A 354 9.51 31.48 -2.04
CA GLY A 354 8.11 31.28 -1.66
C GLY A 354 7.60 32.43 -0.81
N VAL A 355 6.29 32.64 -0.78
CA VAL A 355 5.63 33.70 0.01
C VAL A 355 4.23 33.30 0.42
N ALA A 356 3.84 33.74 1.62
CA ALA A 356 2.47 33.67 2.08
C ALA A 356 1.58 34.68 1.35
N VAL A 357 0.36 34.27 1.04
CA VAL A 357 -0.70 35.15 0.55
C VAL A 357 -1.87 35.04 1.52
N TYR A 358 -2.23 36.18 2.10
CA TYR A 358 -3.33 36.34 3.04
C TYR A 358 -4.34 37.34 2.52
N ASP A 359 -5.63 37.02 2.64
CA ASP A 359 -6.70 38.00 2.49
C ASP A 359 -7.68 37.94 3.68
N PRO A 360 -7.99 39.09 4.32
CA PRO A 360 -8.89 39.10 5.48
C PRO A 360 -10.35 38.82 5.10
N ASN A 361 -10.75 39.03 3.84
CA ASN A 361 -12.14 38.95 3.38
C ASN A 361 -12.43 37.64 2.65
N THR A 362 -11.50 37.16 1.82
CA THR A 362 -11.72 36.10 0.83
C THR A 362 -10.83 34.90 1.07
N SER A 363 -11.42 33.72 1.24
CA SER A 363 -10.67 32.46 1.38
C SER A 363 -10.13 31.95 0.03
N TYR A 364 -9.15 32.63 -0.57
CA TYR A 364 -8.54 32.23 -1.85
C TYR A 364 -7.90 30.84 -1.81
N GLY A 365 -7.40 30.40 -0.66
CA GLY A 365 -6.88 29.05 -0.44
C GLY A 365 -7.91 27.95 -0.70
N ASN A 366 -9.21 28.22 -0.51
CA ASN A 366 -10.30 27.29 -0.85
C ASN A 366 -10.54 27.16 -2.37
N GLN A 367 -9.96 28.05 -3.20
CA GLN A 367 -10.15 28.06 -4.64
C GLN A 367 -9.05 27.29 -5.38
N VAL A 368 -7.96 26.92 -4.69
CA VAL A 368 -6.74 26.35 -5.26
C VAL A 368 -6.43 24.95 -4.73
N GLN A 369 -5.71 24.18 -5.54
CA GLN A 369 -5.10 22.91 -5.17
C GLN A 369 -3.58 23.07 -5.13
N LEU A 370 -2.88 22.13 -4.48
CA LEU A 370 -1.41 22.09 -4.54
C LEU A 370 -0.95 21.96 -5.99
N GLY A 371 0.13 22.64 -6.37
CA GLY A 371 0.66 22.63 -7.74
C GLY A 371 -0.04 23.54 -8.75
N ASP A 372 -1.23 24.09 -8.46
CA ASP A 372 -1.86 25.15 -9.29
C ASP A 372 -0.86 26.31 -9.47
N LEU A 373 -0.67 26.79 -10.70
CA LEU A 373 0.05 28.04 -10.98
C LEU A 373 -0.93 29.20 -10.88
N VAL A 374 -0.69 30.13 -9.96
CA VAL A 374 -1.56 31.30 -9.76
C VAL A 374 -0.77 32.60 -9.82
N GLN A 375 -1.44 33.64 -10.32
CA GLN A 375 -0.97 35.01 -10.31
C GLN A 375 -1.74 35.82 -9.26
N VAL A 376 -1.01 36.57 -8.44
CA VAL A 376 -1.55 37.37 -7.34
C VAL A 376 -1.01 38.80 -7.45
N THR A 377 -1.91 39.78 -7.43
CA THR A 377 -1.56 41.20 -7.29
C THR A 377 -1.98 41.70 -5.92
N GLY A 378 -1.08 42.33 -5.18
CA GLY A 378 -1.37 42.87 -3.84
C GLY A 378 -0.14 43.57 -3.22
N PRO A 379 -0.30 44.23 -2.07
CA PRO A 379 0.78 44.90 -1.39
C PRO A 379 1.64 43.91 -0.58
N VAL A 380 2.95 44.06 -0.66
CA VAL A 380 3.90 43.31 0.18
C VAL A 380 3.90 43.92 1.57
N ALA A 381 3.44 43.16 2.56
CA ALA A 381 3.33 43.57 3.96
C ALA A 381 4.37 42.88 4.85
N LEU A 382 4.59 43.48 6.03
CA LEU A 382 5.35 42.86 7.13
C LEU A 382 4.39 42.65 8.31
N PHE A 383 3.77 41.48 8.40
CA PHE A 383 2.83 41.15 9.46
C PHE A 383 3.55 40.44 10.61
N GLN A 384 3.66 41.14 11.76
CA GLN A 384 4.36 40.67 12.99
C GLN A 384 5.86 40.29 12.83
N GLY A 385 6.44 40.42 11.63
CA GLY A 385 7.81 40.02 11.30
C GLY A 385 7.89 39.07 10.10
N LYS A 386 6.76 38.45 9.73
CA LYS A 386 6.59 37.63 8.52
C LYS A 386 6.37 38.52 7.29
N LYS A 387 6.98 38.18 6.16
CA LYS A 387 6.77 38.84 4.87
C LYS A 387 5.70 38.10 4.07
N GLU A 388 4.66 38.81 3.66
CA GLU A 388 3.49 38.22 2.98
C GLU A 388 2.81 39.23 2.04
N ILE A 389 2.01 38.73 1.09
CA ILE A 389 0.98 39.56 0.45
C ILE A 389 -0.21 39.62 1.39
N ASN A 390 -0.69 40.80 1.74
CA ASN A 390 -1.81 40.98 2.68
C ASN A 390 -2.87 41.92 2.08
N GLY A 391 -4.02 41.36 1.70
CA GLY A 391 -5.07 42.06 0.95
C GLY A 391 -4.88 41.91 -0.57
N VAL A 392 -5.56 40.93 -1.16
CA VAL A 392 -5.39 40.58 -2.58
C VAL A 392 -6.22 41.52 -3.46
N MET A 393 -5.55 42.25 -4.34
CA MET A 393 -6.16 43.22 -5.27
C MET A 393 -6.62 42.57 -6.58
N ALA A 394 -5.90 41.55 -7.05
CA ALA A 394 -6.32 40.71 -8.17
C ALA A 394 -5.77 39.29 -8.01
N PHE A 395 -6.51 38.30 -8.52
CA PHE A 395 -6.18 36.88 -8.43
C PHE A 395 -6.61 36.16 -9.71
N SER A 396 -5.77 35.27 -10.23
CA SER A 396 -6.14 34.35 -11.30
C SER A 396 -5.37 33.03 -11.21
N LYS A 397 -6.02 31.91 -11.59
CA LYS A 397 -5.29 30.71 -12.00
C LYS A 397 -4.73 30.94 -13.40
N VAL A 398 -3.48 30.56 -13.61
CA VAL A 398 -2.76 30.67 -14.88
C VAL A 398 -2.63 29.30 -15.55
N ASP A 399 -2.35 28.27 -14.74
CA ASP A 399 -2.28 26.87 -15.17
C ASP A 399 -2.79 25.98 -14.02
N ASN A 400 -3.69 25.05 -14.34
CA ASN A 400 -4.31 24.12 -13.39
C ASN A 400 -3.87 22.66 -13.62
N THR A 401 -2.80 22.43 -14.37
CA THR A 401 -2.12 21.14 -14.34
C THR A 401 -1.44 20.99 -12.97
N ASN A 402 -1.86 19.96 -12.23
CA ASN A 402 -1.32 19.66 -10.91
C ASN A 402 0.17 19.29 -11.03
N GLN A 403 1.04 20.25 -10.75
CA GLN A 403 2.50 20.15 -10.81
C GLN A 403 3.07 20.55 -9.43
N PRO A 404 3.09 19.65 -8.44
CA PRO A 404 3.56 19.96 -7.10
C PRO A 404 5.00 20.47 -7.10
N VAL A 405 5.30 21.46 -6.25
CA VAL A 405 6.68 21.90 -6.01
C VAL A 405 7.40 20.83 -5.20
N SER A 406 8.50 20.28 -5.73
CA SER A 406 9.38 19.38 -4.97
C SER A 406 10.03 20.14 -3.81
N PRO A 407 10.00 19.62 -2.57
CA PRO A 407 10.63 20.27 -1.43
C PRO A 407 12.15 20.32 -1.58
N GLN A 408 12.77 21.41 -1.13
CA GLN A 408 14.24 21.50 -1.07
C GLN A 408 14.77 20.87 0.23
N VAL A 409 15.73 19.96 0.13
CA VAL A 409 16.40 19.38 1.30
C VAL A 409 17.36 20.41 1.89
N ILE A 410 17.20 20.76 3.17
CA ILE A 410 18.04 21.74 3.87
C ILE A 410 18.47 21.25 5.27
N THR A 411 19.49 21.89 5.83
CA THR A 411 20.00 21.63 7.18
C THR A 411 19.30 22.49 8.25
N ILE A 412 19.41 22.12 9.52
CA ILE A 412 18.87 22.95 10.62
C ILE A 412 19.51 24.37 10.67
N PRO A 413 20.82 24.54 10.50
CA PRO A 413 21.42 25.88 10.34
C PRO A 413 20.84 26.69 9.16
N GLN A 414 20.51 26.04 8.04
CA GLN A 414 19.87 26.72 6.90
C GLN A 414 18.42 27.15 7.17
N LEU A 415 17.66 26.33 7.91
CA LEU A 415 16.31 26.65 8.38
C LEU A 415 16.34 27.87 9.32
N THR A 416 17.12 27.77 10.39
CA THR A 416 17.22 28.80 11.45
C THR A 416 17.80 30.13 10.96
N ALA A 417 18.63 30.13 9.92
CA ALA A 417 19.11 31.35 9.26
C ALA A 417 18.02 32.12 8.47
N GLY A 418 16.87 31.50 8.19
CA GLY A 418 15.78 32.12 7.43
C GLY A 418 16.03 32.27 5.93
N THR A 419 17.08 31.66 5.39
CA THR A 419 17.40 31.66 3.95
C THR A 419 16.23 31.16 3.08
N PHE A 420 15.43 30.24 3.63
CA PHE A 420 14.31 29.59 2.95
C PHE A 420 12.92 30.08 3.45
N GLU A 421 12.85 31.26 4.08
CA GLU A 421 11.60 31.82 4.64
C GLU A 421 10.47 31.88 3.58
N GLY A 422 9.35 31.19 3.86
CA GLY A 422 8.19 31.04 2.98
C GLY A 422 8.26 29.89 1.95
N GLN A 423 9.33 29.10 1.91
CA GLN A 423 9.51 28.00 0.94
C GLN A 423 9.18 26.62 1.53
N LEU A 424 8.80 25.69 0.65
CA LEU A 424 8.63 24.28 0.96
C LEU A 424 9.98 23.55 1.02
N VAL A 425 10.28 22.95 2.18
CA VAL A 425 11.57 22.30 2.46
C VAL A 425 11.39 20.97 3.20
N THR A 426 12.43 20.14 3.19
CA THR A 426 12.52 18.89 3.96
C THR A 426 13.79 18.87 4.80
N ILE A 427 13.66 18.53 6.09
CA ILE A 427 14.77 18.22 6.99
C ILE A 427 14.89 16.69 7.09
N GLN A 428 16.01 16.14 6.64
CA GLN A 428 16.28 14.69 6.68
C GLN A 428 16.91 14.26 8.02
N ASN A 429 16.70 12.99 8.38
CA ASN A 429 17.24 12.38 9.61
C ASN A 429 16.85 13.12 10.90
N ALA A 430 15.66 13.73 10.90
CA ALA A 430 15.14 14.51 12.01
C ALA A 430 14.37 13.63 13.01
N THR A 431 14.35 14.08 14.26
CA THR A 431 13.58 13.49 15.37
C THR A 431 12.62 14.55 15.92
N ILE A 432 11.40 14.16 16.28
CA ILE A 432 10.36 15.08 16.79
C ILE A 432 10.13 14.82 18.29
N GLY A 433 10.48 15.82 19.11
CA GLY A 433 10.47 15.71 20.57
C GLY A 433 9.13 16.03 21.25
N GLY A 434 9.22 16.50 22.50
CA GLY A 434 8.07 16.90 23.31
C GLY A 434 7.32 15.74 23.99
N SER A 435 6.53 16.08 25.00
CA SER A 435 5.65 15.13 25.72
C SER A 435 4.39 14.79 24.91
N GLY A 436 3.76 13.66 25.26
CA GLY A 436 2.53 13.19 24.60
C GLY A 436 2.79 12.32 23.36
N ALA A 437 1.87 11.38 23.13
CA ALA A 437 1.90 10.44 22.01
C ALA A 437 1.24 10.97 20.72
N THR A 438 0.52 12.09 20.80
CA THR A 438 -0.17 12.71 19.65
C THR A 438 0.15 14.20 19.54
N PHE A 439 0.05 14.74 18.33
CA PHE A 439 0.23 16.17 18.08
C PHE A 439 -0.98 16.99 18.57
N GLN A 440 -0.68 18.18 19.06
CA GLN A 440 -1.62 19.23 19.45
C GLN A 440 -1.49 20.39 18.46
N GLY A 441 -2.53 21.21 18.32
CA GLY A 441 -2.54 22.35 17.41
C GLY A 441 -2.42 23.71 18.10
N GLY A 442 -1.95 24.71 17.36
CA GLY A 442 -1.97 26.11 17.83
C GLY A 442 -0.98 26.36 18.96
N ALA A 443 -1.38 27.08 20.02
CA ALA A 443 -0.45 27.50 21.08
C ALA A 443 0.31 26.35 21.79
N ALA A 444 -0.24 25.13 21.79
CA ALA A 444 0.38 23.92 22.33
C ALA A 444 1.16 23.10 21.27
N GLY A 445 1.03 23.41 19.99
CA GLY A 445 1.56 22.64 18.86
C GLY A 445 3.00 22.94 18.47
N THR A 446 3.87 23.30 19.41
CA THR A 446 5.31 23.52 19.15
C THR A 446 6.14 22.35 19.65
N TYR A 447 6.98 21.78 18.79
CA TYR A 447 7.77 20.58 19.06
C TYR A 447 9.26 20.80 18.77
N PRO A 448 10.18 20.29 19.60
CA PRO A 448 11.60 20.24 19.23
C PRO A 448 11.79 19.39 17.97
N LEU A 449 12.54 19.91 17.01
CA LEU A 449 12.97 19.21 15.79
C LEU A 449 14.51 19.10 15.82
N THR A 450 15.03 17.89 15.98
CA THR A 450 16.46 17.65 16.23
C THR A 450 17.11 16.71 15.23
N THR A 451 18.28 17.11 14.73
CA THR A 451 19.15 16.36 13.80
C THR A 451 20.53 16.18 14.43
N SER A 452 21.48 15.60 13.70
CA SER A 452 22.91 15.62 14.07
C SER A 452 23.60 16.97 13.85
N ASP A 453 22.98 17.91 13.12
CA ASP A 453 23.55 19.23 12.79
C ASP A 453 22.89 20.43 13.50
N GLY A 454 21.82 20.21 14.27
CA GLY A 454 21.25 21.23 15.14
C GLY A 454 19.90 20.88 15.79
N ALA A 455 19.29 21.91 16.40
CA ALA A 455 17.93 21.89 16.90
C ALA A 455 17.15 23.10 16.36
N ALA A 456 15.89 22.90 15.98
CA ALA A 456 14.91 23.93 15.65
C ALA A 456 13.55 23.57 16.26
N GLU A 457 12.51 24.30 15.88
CA GLU A 457 11.12 23.98 16.22
C GLU A 457 10.33 23.56 14.98
N LEU A 458 9.44 22.58 15.19
CA LEU A 458 8.36 22.21 14.29
C LEU A 458 7.05 22.76 14.88
N PHE A 459 6.17 23.32 14.04
CA PHE A 459 4.92 23.91 14.49
C PHE A 459 3.69 23.37 13.73
N VAL A 460 2.71 22.86 14.49
CA VAL A 460 1.45 22.32 13.98
C VAL A 460 0.33 23.34 14.18
N THR A 461 -0.26 23.82 13.08
CA THR A 461 -1.39 24.75 13.14
C THR A 461 -2.65 24.07 13.68
N SER A 462 -3.56 24.82 14.31
CA SER A 462 -4.85 24.28 14.78
C SER A 462 -5.84 23.93 13.66
N ALA A 463 -5.45 24.09 12.38
CA ALA A 463 -6.22 23.69 11.21
C ALA A 463 -5.60 22.48 10.47
N SER A 464 -4.46 21.97 10.94
CA SER A 464 -3.78 20.81 10.35
C SER A 464 -4.47 19.52 10.77
N ASP A 465 -4.55 18.56 9.85
CA ASP A 465 -4.99 17.17 10.08
C ASP A 465 -4.03 16.38 10.99
N LEU A 466 -2.80 16.88 11.22
CA LEU A 466 -1.91 16.36 12.26
C LEU A 466 -2.52 16.50 13.67
N VAL A 467 -3.47 17.40 13.92
CA VAL A 467 -4.01 17.59 15.28
C VAL A 467 -4.82 16.37 15.73
N GLY A 468 -4.29 15.66 16.74
CA GLY A 468 -4.80 14.36 17.20
C GLY A 468 -4.05 13.16 16.62
N ALA A 469 -3.27 13.34 15.55
CA ALA A 469 -2.46 12.27 14.95
C ALA A 469 -1.35 11.79 15.90
N THR A 470 -1.02 10.51 15.82
CA THR A 470 0.15 9.90 16.49
C THR A 470 1.44 10.60 16.08
N LYS A 471 2.39 10.68 17.01
CA LYS A 471 3.72 11.22 16.76
C LYS A 471 4.72 10.07 16.51
N PRO A 472 5.34 9.98 15.32
CA PRO A 472 6.26 8.90 14.98
C PRO A 472 7.47 8.82 15.94
N THR A 473 7.90 7.60 16.22
CA THR A 473 9.08 7.31 17.05
C THR A 473 10.28 6.91 16.20
N GLY A 474 11.32 7.75 16.17
CA GLY A 474 12.56 7.46 15.44
C GLY A 474 13.06 8.65 14.62
N VAL A 475 13.92 8.36 13.64
CA VAL A 475 14.39 9.32 12.64
C VAL A 475 13.49 9.28 11.40
N LEU A 476 13.16 10.45 10.85
CA LEU A 476 12.32 10.62 9.67
C LEU A 476 12.79 11.79 8.80
N SER A 477 12.13 11.99 7.65
CA SER A 477 12.30 13.19 6.83
C SER A 477 11.07 14.08 7.00
N ALA A 478 11.20 15.17 7.77
CA ALA A 478 10.12 16.09 8.07
C ALA A 478 10.02 17.13 6.96
N THR A 479 8.84 17.27 6.34
CA THR A 479 8.59 18.28 5.31
C THR A 479 7.71 19.41 5.86
N GLY A 480 7.76 20.59 5.24
CA GLY A 480 6.91 21.70 5.64
C GLY A 480 7.33 23.03 5.02
N ILE A 481 6.57 24.08 5.30
CA ILE A 481 6.94 25.45 4.96
C ILE A 481 7.90 25.98 6.04
N ALA A 482 9.11 26.40 5.65
CA ALA A 482 10.03 27.10 6.52
C ALA A 482 9.55 28.55 6.73
N ASP A 483 8.82 28.86 7.80
CA ASP A 483 8.30 30.21 8.05
C ASP A 483 8.00 30.44 9.54
N ARG A 484 7.69 31.68 9.92
CA ARG A 484 7.38 32.10 11.29
C ARG A 484 5.90 31.86 11.61
N TYR A 485 5.61 31.06 12.64
CA TYR A 485 4.38 31.25 13.40
C TYR A 485 4.66 32.14 14.60
N ILE A 486 3.80 33.13 14.83
CA ILE A 486 3.99 34.15 15.86
C ILE A 486 2.76 34.11 16.79
N PRO A 487 2.85 33.40 17.94
CA PRO A 487 1.88 33.55 19.02
C PRO A 487 2.12 34.89 19.75
N THR A 488 1.35 35.17 20.80
CA THR A 488 1.55 36.33 21.69
C THR A 488 2.87 36.31 22.48
N ASP A 489 3.69 35.27 22.33
CA ASP A 489 5.01 35.12 22.93
C ASP A 489 6.10 35.45 21.91
N ALA A 490 6.78 36.59 22.09
CA ALA A 490 7.85 37.05 21.22
C ALA A 490 9.11 36.17 21.24
N SER A 491 9.29 35.30 22.24
CA SER A 491 10.42 34.36 22.28
C SER A 491 10.33 33.28 21.19
N LYS A 492 9.13 33.01 20.69
CA LYS A 492 8.86 32.09 19.57
C LYS A 492 8.92 32.73 18.17
N ASN A 493 9.37 33.99 18.04
CA ASN A 493 9.54 34.65 16.74
C ASN A 493 10.82 34.17 16.00
N VAL A 494 10.87 32.87 15.72
CA VAL A 494 11.94 32.19 15.00
C VAL A 494 11.39 31.57 13.70
N ILE A 495 12.29 31.09 12.84
CA ILE A 495 11.90 30.29 11.68
C ILE A 495 11.64 28.87 12.16
N GLN A 496 10.46 28.35 11.85
CA GLN A 496 10.00 27.01 12.24
C GLN A 496 9.74 26.17 10.99
N LEU A 497 9.77 24.86 11.11
CA LEU A 497 9.22 23.97 10.09
C LEU A 497 7.72 23.81 10.34
N ASN A 498 6.89 24.26 9.40
CA ASN A 498 5.42 24.19 9.51
C ASN A 498 4.91 23.07 8.57
N PRO A 499 4.67 21.84 9.06
CA PRO A 499 4.17 20.76 8.20
C PRO A 499 2.75 21.11 7.77
N ARG A 500 2.44 20.88 6.49
CA ARG A 500 1.16 21.28 5.91
C ARG A 500 0.08 20.32 6.39
N ALA A 501 0.32 19.03 6.16
CA ALA A 501 -0.61 17.97 6.45
C ALA A 501 0.11 16.71 6.94
N ILE A 502 -0.65 15.68 7.30
CA ILE A 502 -0.15 14.41 7.84
C ILE A 502 0.92 13.76 6.96
N PHE A 503 0.79 13.87 5.63
CA PHE A 503 1.77 13.33 4.67
C PHE A 503 3.15 13.99 4.72
N ASP A 504 3.29 15.17 5.32
CA ASP A 504 4.59 15.83 5.48
C ASP A 504 5.42 15.24 6.64
N ILE A 505 4.82 14.45 7.54
CA ILE A 505 5.47 13.79 8.68
C ILE A 505 5.18 12.27 8.62
N PRO A 506 5.97 11.50 7.84
CA PRO A 506 5.79 10.05 7.69
C PRO A 506 5.76 9.30 9.02
N GLY A 507 4.81 8.37 9.17
CA GLY A 507 4.56 7.63 10.42
C GLY A 507 3.67 8.36 11.44
N SER A 508 2.95 9.41 11.01
CA SER A 508 1.88 10.05 11.80
C SER A 508 0.52 9.56 11.28
N GLU A 509 -0.40 9.22 12.18
CA GLU A 509 -1.71 8.63 11.85
C GLU A 509 -2.82 9.20 12.75
N VAL A 510 -3.96 9.64 12.19
CA VAL A 510 -5.11 10.12 12.99
C VAL A 510 -5.92 8.92 13.48
N PRO A 511 -6.02 8.65 14.80
CA PRO A 511 -6.91 7.61 15.29
C PRO A 511 -8.37 8.04 15.04
N PRO A 512 -9.18 7.28 14.27
CA PRO A 512 -10.58 7.61 14.08
C PRO A 512 -11.32 7.44 15.43
N PRO A 513 -12.21 8.38 15.81
CA PRO A 513 -12.92 8.31 17.08
C PRO A 513 -13.77 7.03 17.16
N PRO A 514 -13.87 6.39 18.35
CA PRO A 514 -14.64 5.16 18.55
C PRO A 514 -16.04 5.24 17.90
N PRO A 515 -16.35 4.40 16.90
CA PRO A 515 -17.61 4.52 16.15
C PRO A 515 -18.81 4.17 17.04
N THR A 516 -19.91 4.92 16.86
CA THR A 516 -21.21 4.53 17.43
C THR A 516 -21.61 3.17 16.88
N ILE A 517 -22.01 2.24 17.75
CA ILE A 517 -22.32 0.86 17.37
C ILE A 517 -23.84 0.65 17.32
N ILE A 518 -24.30 0.04 16.23
CA ILE A 518 -25.68 -0.43 16.02
C ILE A 518 -25.65 -1.97 15.92
N THR A 519 -26.75 -2.65 16.20
CA THR A 519 -26.85 -4.12 16.15
C THR A 519 -27.98 -4.58 15.21
N CYS A 520 -27.82 -5.76 14.62
CA CYS A 520 -28.91 -6.56 14.07
C CYS A 520 -28.92 -7.94 14.77
N PRO A 521 -30.01 -8.36 15.45
CA PRO A 521 -31.25 -7.63 15.68
C PRO A 521 -31.02 -6.31 16.43
N THR A 522 -31.94 -5.36 16.27
CA THR A 522 -31.82 -4.05 16.93
C THR A 522 -31.93 -4.17 18.45
N THR A 523 -31.21 -3.30 19.17
CA THR A 523 -31.22 -3.22 20.65
C THR A 523 -30.76 -4.50 21.37
N ARG A 524 -29.59 -5.04 20.99
CA ARG A 524 -28.87 -6.06 21.78
C ARG A 524 -27.92 -5.42 22.80
N ASP A 525 -27.83 -5.96 24.02
CA ASP A 525 -26.83 -5.52 25.01
C ASP A 525 -25.46 -6.14 24.72
N ILE A 526 -24.69 -5.38 23.93
CA ILE A 526 -23.29 -5.66 23.57
C ILE A 526 -22.27 -5.12 24.57
N THR A 527 -22.69 -4.57 25.72
CA THR A 527 -21.73 -3.96 26.66
C THR A 527 -20.89 -5.03 27.38
N ASP A 528 -19.56 -4.87 27.33
CA ASP A 528 -18.65 -5.64 28.20
C ASP A 528 -19.03 -5.39 29.66
N ASN A 529 -19.22 -6.50 30.40
CA ASN A 529 -19.14 -6.46 31.85
C ASN A 529 -18.42 -7.71 32.34
N ASN A 530 -17.59 -7.51 33.37
CA ASN A 530 -16.63 -8.49 33.90
C ASN A 530 -17.28 -9.74 34.56
N GLN A 531 -18.60 -9.90 34.42
CA GLN A 531 -19.43 -11.02 34.89
C GLN A 531 -19.84 -11.98 33.75
N THR A 532 -19.57 -11.62 32.49
CA THR A 532 -19.85 -12.46 31.31
C THR A 532 -18.63 -12.53 30.40
N LEU A 533 -18.38 -13.69 29.79
CA LEU A 533 -17.43 -13.78 28.68
C LEU A 533 -18.07 -13.19 27.42
N SER A 534 -17.35 -12.32 26.73
CA SER A 534 -17.72 -11.77 25.42
C SER A 534 -16.86 -12.38 24.30
N VAL A 535 -17.50 -12.87 23.23
CA VAL A 535 -16.82 -13.47 22.07
C VAL A 535 -17.34 -12.82 20.79
N VAL A 536 -16.42 -12.48 19.89
CA VAL A 536 -16.66 -11.98 18.54
C VAL A 536 -16.00 -12.90 17.53
N THR A 537 -16.65 -13.15 16.39
CA THR A 537 -15.98 -13.60 15.17
C THR A 537 -16.05 -12.51 14.10
N TRP A 538 -14.97 -12.31 13.34
CA TRP A 538 -14.89 -11.23 12.36
C TRP A 538 -13.82 -11.53 11.30
N ASN A 539 -14.26 -11.76 10.06
CA ASN A 539 -13.38 -11.70 8.89
C ASN A 539 -12.95 -10.24 8.68
N LEU A 540 -11.65 -10.00 8.46
CA LEU A 540 -11.09 -8.65 8.36
C LEU A 540 -10.80 -8.18 6.93
N GLU A 541 -11.25 -8.90 5.88
CA GLU A 541 -11.06 -8.57 4.46
C GLU A 541 -9.57 -8.34 4.08
N TRP A 542 -8.85 -9.43 3.80
CA TRP A 542 -7.44 -9.43 3.39
C TRP A 542 -6.45 -8.67 4.29
N TYR A 543 -6.84 -8.30 5.51
CA TYR A 543 -6.18 -7.35 6.41
C TYR A 543 -4.67 -7.10 6.20
N GLY A 544 -4.34 -5.87 5.79
CA GLY A 544 -2.96 -5.41 5.62
C GLY A 544 -2.27 -5.82 4.32
N PHE A 545 -3.02 -6.27 3.30
CA PHE A 545 -2.49 -6.70 2.01
C PHE A 545 -2.43 -5.57 0.96
N ASP A 546 -1.41 -4.71 1.05
CA ASP A 546 -0.97 -3.96 -0.14
C ASP A 546 -0.47 -4.99 -1.18
N GLY A 547 -0.87 -4.79 -2.45
CA GLY A 547 -0.63 -5.74 -3.53
C GLY A 547 0.74 -5.58 -4.18
N GLY A 548 0.76 -5.31 -5.49
CA GLY A 548 1.97 -4.85 -6.18
C GLY A 548 2.75 -5.91 -6.95
N SER A 549 3.99 -5.59 -7.32
CA SER A 549 4.75 -6.31 -8.35
C SER A 549 6.08 -6.88 -7.85
N TYR A 550 6.20 -8.21 -7.88
CA TYR A 550 7.39 -8.96 -7.49
C TYR A 550 8.16 -9.40 -8.73
N THR A 551 9.48 -9.19 -8.74
CA THR A 551 10.35 -9.45 -9.90
C THR A 551 11.36 -10.55 -9.61
N CYS A 552 11.24 -11.68 -10.33
CA CYS A 552 12.25 -12.74 -10.38
C CYS A 552 13.19 -12.53 -11.58
N THR A 553 14.34 -13.20 -11.56
CA THR A 553 15.36 -13.17 -12.64
C THR A 553 14.78 -13.50 -14.01
N ASN A 554 13.75 -14.37 -14.07
CA ASN A 554 13.11 -14.80 -15.32
C ASN A 554 11.73 -14.13 -15.56
N GLY A 555 11.35 -13.09 -14.81
CA GLY A 555 10.14 -12.30 -15.05
C GLY A 555 9.41 -11.82 -13.78
N SER A 556 8.53 -10.83 -13.94
CA SER A 556 7.72 -10.25 -12.85
C SER A 556 6.29 -10.79 -12.82
N ARG A 557 5.67 -10.80 -11.64
CA ARG A 557 4.22 -10.97 -11.44
C ARG A 557 3.67 -9.78 -10.66
N THR A 558 2.48 -9.33 -11.06
CA THR A 558 1.71 -8.30 -10.35
C THR A 558 0.48 -8.94 -9.74
N TYR A 559 0.23 -8.62 -8.48
CA TYR A 559 -0.99 -8.98 -7.75
C TYR A 559 -1.80 -7.69 -7.57
N ALA A 560 -3.11 -7.78 -7.83
CA ALA A 560 -4.02 -6.74 -7.36
C ALA A 560 -4.18 -6.88 -5.85
N ASP A 561 -4.30 -5.76 -5.15
CA ASP A 561 -4.98 -5.71 -3.85
C ASP A 561 -6.42 -6.25 -4.02
N ASN A 562 -6.92 -6.94 -2.99
CA ASN A 562 -8.23 -7.58 -2.95
C ASN A 562 -9.05 -7.19 -1.71
N GLY A 563 -8.63 -6.16 -0.95
CA GLY A 563 -9.35 -5.61 0.19
C GLY A 563 -9.33 -4.07 0.19
N PRO A 564 -9.35 -3.43 1.38
CA PRO A 564 -9.33 -1.99 1.49
C PRO A 564 -7.94 -1.38 1.19
N THR A 565 -7.81 -0.79 -0.01
CA THR A 565 -6.69 -0.01 -0.63
C THR A 565 -5.98 1.09 0.20
N ASN A 566 -6.14 1.10 1.53
CA ASN A 566 -5.40 1.92 2.47
C ASN A 566 -5.31 1.14 3.79
N GLU A 567 -4.24 0.36 3.91
CA GLU A 567 -4.01 -0.63 4.96
C GLU A 567 -3.83 0.02 6.32
N SER A 568 -3.28 1.25 6.33
CA SER A 568 -3.19 2.08 7.54
C SER A 568 -4.57 2.49 8.03
N LEU A 569 -5.45 2.97 7.15
CA LEU A 569 -6.84 3.30 7.48
C LEU A 569 -7.63 2.04 7.88
N GLN A 570 -7.40 0.90 7.22
CA GLN A 570 -7.98 -0.38 7.60
C GLN A 570 -7.59 -0.76 9.02
N ALA A 571 -6.30 -0.72 9.34
CA ALA A 571 -5.79 -1.05 10.66
C ALA A 571 -6.32 -0.10 11.75
N GLN A 572 -6.36 1.21 11.47
CA GLN A 572 -6.94 2.23 12.34
C GLN A 572 -8.44 2.02 12.59
N ASN A 573 -9.22 1.71 11.55
CA ASN A 573 -10.66 1.46 11.68
C ASN A 573 -10.93 0.16 12.44
N VAL A 574 -10.26 -0.95 12.09
CA VAL A 574 -10.36 -2.23 12.81
C VAL A 574 -10.01 -2.04 14.28
N ARG A 575 -8.95 -1.28 14.58
CA ARG A 575 -8.58 -0.93 15.95
C ARG A 575 -9.65 -0.07 16.65
N SER A 576 -10.18 0.95 16.01
CA SER A 576 -11.21 1.81 16.62
C SER A 576 -12.51 1.04 16.90
N VAL A 577 -12.88 0.07 16.04
CA VAL A 577 -13.96 -0.88 16.31
C VAL A 577 -13.64 -1.79 17.51
N MET A 578 -12.41 -2.29 17.62
CA MET A 578 -11.98 -3.10 18.77
C MET A 578 -11.98 -2.30 20.09
N ASP A 579 -11.48 -1.06 20.10
CA ASP A 579 -11.52 -0.20 21.30
C ASP A 579 -12.96 0.21 21.67
N ALA A 580 -13.85 0.41 20.69
CA ALA A 580 -15.26 0.71 20.93
C ALA A 580 -16.07 -0.48 21.48
N PHE A 581 -15.66 -1.70 21.14
CA PHE A 581 -16.40 -2.93 21.47
C PHE A 581 -15.81 -3.70 22.67
N ASN A 582 -14.48 -3.72 22.83
CA ASN A 582 -13.75 -4.22 24.01
C ASN A 582 -14.13 -5.67 24.45
N ALA A 583 -14.41 -6.56 23.49
CA ALA A 583 -14.72 -7.96 23.81
C ALA A 583 -13.50 -8.74 24.34
N ASP A 584 -13.70 -9.77 25.16
CA ASP A 584 -12.62 -10.57 25.73
C ASP A 584 -11.90 -11.43 24.69
N ILE A 585 -12.61 -11.86 23.64
CA ILE A 585 -12.09 -12.72 22.57
C ILE A 585 -12.60 -12.24 21.22
N TYR A 586 -11.69 -12.07 20.27
CA TYR A 586 -11.97 -11.92 18.85
C TYR A 586 -11.38 -13.12 18.09
N VAL A 587 -12.18 -13.75 17.25
CA VAL A 587 -11.84 -14.88 16.38
C VAL A 587 -11.80 -14.32 14.96
N LEU A 588 -10.60 -14.17 14.39
CA LEU A 588 -10.33 -13.27 13.27
C LEU A 588 -9.90 -14.02 12.01
N GLN A 589 -10.62 -13.79 10.92
CA GLN A 589 -10.33 -14.39 9.61
C GLN A 589 -9.63 -13.40 8.67
N GLU A 590 -8.98 -13.93 7.63
CA GLU A 590 -8.24 -13.18 6.59
C GLU A 590 -7.11 -12.25 7.04
N VAL A 591 -6.46 -12.54 8.18
CA VAL A 591 -5.30 -11.75 8.64
C VAL A 591 -4.10 -11.98 7.72
N SER A 592 -3.84 -11.10 6.75
CA SER A 592 -2.70 -11.22 5.82
C SER A 592 -1.39 -10.74 6.45
N ASP A 593 -1.32 -9.49 6.93
CA ASP A 593 -0.18 -9.02 7.73
C ASP A 593 -0.46 -9.12 9.25
N LYS A 594 0.07 -10.21 9.81
CA LYS A 594 0.11 -10.45 11.27
C LYS A 594 0.89 -9.37 12.03
N ASN A 595 1.88 -8.71 11.41
CA ASN A 595 2.71 -7.71 12.09
C ASN A 595 1.99 -6.37 12.22
N LEU A 596 1.28 -5.93 11.18
CA LEU A 596 0.36 -4.79 11.24
C LEU A 596 -0.72 -5.00 12.32
N LEU A 597 -1.27 -6.22 12.43
CA LEU A 597 -2.27 -6.55 13.46
C LEU A 597 -1.66 -6.52 14.87
N ILE A 598 -0.42 -7.00 15.04
CA ILE A 598 0.32 -6.91 16.31
C ILE A 598 0.60 -5.45 16.67
N ALA A 599 1.06 -4.63 15.72
CA ALA A 599 1.33 -3.20 15.94
C ALA A 599 0.07 -2.42 16.37
N ASN A 600 -1.10 -2.82 15.86
CA ASN A 600 -2.37 -2.19 16.18
C ASN A 600 -3.15 -2.86 17.33
N THR A 601 -2.69 -3.98 17.90
CA THR A 601 -3.42 -4.75 18.92
C THR A 601 -3.84 -3.90 20.14
N PRO A 602 -5.10 -4.02 20.63
CA PRO A 602 -5.57 -3.30 21.81
C PRO A 602 -4.73 -3.51 23.07
N ALA A 603 -4.66 -2.48 23.92
CA ALA A 603 -3.81 -2.50 25.11
C ALA A 603 -4.31 -3.55 26.13
N GLY A 604 -3.44 -4.49 26.51
CA GLY A 604 -3.80 -5.62 27.38
C GLY A 604 -4.36 -6.84 26.63
N TYR A 605 -4.25 -6.88 25.31
CA TYR A 605 -4.58 -8.05 24.50
C TYR A 605 -3.32 -8.79 24.05
N ALA A 606 -3.47 -10.07 23.71
CA ALA A 606 -2.48 -10.89 23.04
C ALA A 606 -3.12 -11.59 21.83
N LEU A 607 -2.29 -12.04 20.89
CA LEU A 607 -2.71 -12.63 19.62
C LEU A 607 -2.07 -14.02 19.45
N SER A 608 -2.86 -14.99 19.00
CA SER A 608 -2.38 -16.28 18.51
C SER A 608 -2.99 -16.59 17.14
N CYS A 609 -2.24 -17.24 16.25
CA CYS A 609 -2.67 -17.52 14.88
C CYS A 609 -2.31 -18.95 14.48
N SER A 610 -2.98 -19.47 13.47
CA SER A 610 -2.55 -20.72 12.83
C SER A 610 -1.18 -20.57 12.17
N ASP A 611 -0.30 -21.53 12.43
CA ASP A 611 1.00 -21.68 11.78
C ASP A 611 1.01 -22.80 10.72
N GLN A 612 -0.16 -23.37 10.38
CA GLN A 612 -0.31 -24.16 9.17
C GLN A 612 -0.65 -23.26 7.99
N TYR A 613 0.02 -23.51 6.86
CA TYR A 613 -0.04 -22.68 5.67
C TYR A 613 -0.32 -23.51 4.44
N THR A 614 -1.45 -23.24 3.81
CA THR A 614 -1.62 -23.57 2.40
C THR A 614 -2.68 -22.64 1.80
N SER A 615 -2.24 -21.94 0.77
CA SER A 615 -3.06 -21.24 -0.21
C SER A 615 -2.29 -21.36 -1.53
N TYR A 616 -2.97 -21.30 -2.68
CA TYR A 616 -2.31 -21.55 -3.96
C TYR A 616 -1.46 -20.37 -4.48
N PHE A 617 -1.47 -19.26 -3.73
CA PHE A 617 -0.89 -17.98 -4.13
C PHE A 617 0.38 -17.64 -3.34
N PHE A 618 0.42 -18.04 -2.05
CA PHE A 618 1.49 -17.66 -1.04
C PHE A 618 3.82 -19.38 -0.11
N GLN A 619 4.68 -20.23 -0.82
CA GLN A 619 5.90 -21.07 -0.46
C GLN A 619 7.15 -20.95 -1.45
N ASP A 620 7.94 -19.86 -1.35
CA ASP A 620 9.07 -19.28 -2.18
C ASP A 620 8.81 -18.41 -3.45
N LEU A 621 9.17 -17.11 -3.39
CA LEU A 621 8.92 -16.06 -4.44
C LEU A 621 9.48 -16.44 -5.82
N CYS A 622 10.68 -17.01 -5.82
CA CYS A 622 11.36 -17.57 -6.98
C CYS A 622 11.96 -18.90 -6.54
N ASP A 623 11.96 -19.90 -7.43
CA ASP A 623 12.62 -21.17 -7.21
C ASP A 623 14.16 -21.06 -7.30
N ALA A 624 14.85 -22.15 -7.00
CA ALA A 624 16.31 -22.25 -7.10
C ALA A 624 16.87 -22.03 -8.53
N ASN A 625 16.01 -21.87 -9.55
CA ASN A 625 16.37 -21.58 -10.94
C ASN A 625 15.96 -20.15 -11.38
N GLY A 626 15.40 -19.33 -10.48
CA GLY A 626 14.94 -17.97 -10.76
C GLY A 626 13.57 -17.87 -11.46
N ASN A 627 12.79 -18.96 -11.51
CA ASN A 627 11.41 -18.96 -12.00
C ASN A 627 10.42 -18.74 -10.85
N PRO A 628 9.28 -18.07 -11.04
CA PRO A 628 8.23 -18.02 -10.02
C PRO A 628 7.53 -19.39 -9.89
N GLN A 629 8.04 -20.22 -8.98
CA GLN A 629 7.17 -21.06 -8.13
C GLN A 629 6.53 -20.11 -7.09
N GLY A 630 5.57 -20.55 -6.26
CA GLY A 630 4.89 -19.61 -5.34
C GLY A 630 5.25 -19.92 -3.90
N PHE A 631 5.78 -19.03 -3.02
CA PHE A 631 5.79 -17.56 -2.96
C PHE A 631 6.42 -16.69 -1.78
N ASN A 632 6.74 -16.83 -0.46
CA ASN A 632 6.91 -17.76 0.71
C ASN A 632 6.09 -17.30 1.99
N PRO A 633 5.95 -18.05 3.11
CA PRO A 633 4.77 -17.96 3.98
C PRO A 633 4.78 -16.94 5.14
N THR A 634 5.80 -16.10 5.31
CA THR A 634 5.96 -15.28 6.53
C THR A 634 5.20 -13.95 6.57
N ALA A 635 4.65 -13.45 5.45
CA ALA A 635 4.09 -12.10 5.38
C ALA A 635 2.82 -11.92 4.51
N ILE A 636 2.35 -12.95 3.79
CA ILE A 636 1.34 -12.79 2.72
C ILE A 636 0.28 -13.91 2.72
N ASN A 637 0.01 -14.53 3.87
CA ASN A 637 -1.06 -15.54 3.98
C ASN A 637 -2.18 -15.02 4.86
N GLN A 638 -3.40 -14.96 4.32
CA GLN A 638 -4.63 -14.92 5.11
C GLN A 638 -4.59 -16.00 6.21
N LYS A 639 -4.56 -15.57 7.45
CA LYS A 639 -4.60 -16.42 8.64
C LYS A 639 -5.96 -16.36 9.33
N VAL A 640 -6.25 -17.46 10.03
CA VAL A 640 -7.18 -17.51 11.15
C VAL A 640 -6.40 -17.24 12.45
N CYS A 641 -6.91 -16.36 13.30
CA CYS A 641 -6.23 -15.83 14.49
C CYS A 641 -7.20 -15.52 15.63
N VAL A 642 -6.91 -16.01 16.84
CA VAL A 642 -7.62 -15.62 18.06
C VAL A 642 -6.84 -14.53 18.81
N MET A 643 -7.45 -13.35 18.94
CA MET A 643 -6.98 -12.25 19.79
C MET A 643 -7.78 -12.23 21.09
N TYR A 644 -7.13 -12.01 22.24
CA TYR A 644 -7.75 -12.18 23.55
C TYR A 644 -7.24 -11.21 24.62
N LYS A 645 -8.16 -10.74 25.48
CA LYS A 645 -7.91 -9.85 26.62
C LYS A 645 -7.20 -10.62 27.74
N THR A 646 -5.94 -10.31 28.03
CA THR A 646 -5.08 -11.14 28.89
C THR A 646 -5.46 -11.12 30.38
N SER A 647 -6.35 -10.21 30.80
CA SER A 647 -6.94 -10.23 32.14
C SER A 647 -8.02 -11.31 32.30
N THR A 648 -8.70 -11.68 31.21
CA THR A 648 -9.82 -12.63 31.19
C THR A 648 -9.36 -14.00 30.70
N VAL A 649 -8.40 -14.06 29.77
CA VAL A 649 -8.05 -15.26 29.00
C VAL A 649 -6.56 -15.59 29.13
N SER A 650 -6.26 -16.83 29.52
CA SER A 650 -4.91 -17.41 29.60
C SER A 650 -4.79 -18.60 28.64
N MET A 651 -4.09 -18.39 27.53
CA MET A 651 -3.90 -19.38 26.47
C MET A 651 -3.06 -20.59 26.94
N ILE A 652 -3.48 -21.79 26.54
CA ILE A 652 -2.76 -23.05 26.72
C ILE A 652 -2.07 -23.40 25.38
N ALA A 653 -0.87 -22.84 25.18
CA ALA A 653 -0.12 -22.99 23.93
C ALA A 653 0.19 -24.45 23.56
N ALA A 654 0.37 -25.34 24.54
CA ALA A 654 0.66 -26.76 24.32
C ALA A 654 -0.53 -27.58 23.78
N GLU A 655 -1.76 -27.04 23.85
CA GLU A 655 -2.97 -27.70 23.31
C GLU A 655 -3.57 -26.95 22.12
N SER A 656 -3.13 -25.71 21.86
CA SER A 656 -3.62 -24.89 20.75
C SER A 656 -2.90 -25.26 19.45
N LYS A 657 -3.64 -25.69 18.44
CA LYS A 657 -3.09 -26.25 17.19
C LYS A 657 -4.05 -26.11 16.02
N PRO A 658 -3.56 -26.10 14.76
CA PRO A 658 -4.40 -26.42 13.62
C PRO A 658 -4.94 -27.85 13.71
N LEU A 659 -6.22 -28.02 13.37
CA LEU A 659 -6.88 -29.32 13.23
C LEU A 659 -6.66 -29.89 11.82
N LEU A 660 -6.91 -31.19 11.64
CA LEU A 660 -6.90 -31.90 10.35
C LEU A 660 -5.57 -31.85 9.56
N ALA A 661 -4.50 -31.28 10.11
CA ALA A 661 -3.19 -31.19 9.45
C ALA A 661 -2.59 -32.57 9.09
N ASP A 662 -2.90 -33.62 9.86
CA ASP A 662 -2.48 -35.00 9.60
C ASP A 662 -3.31 -35.70 8.51
N LYS A 663 -4.46 -35.11 8.12
CA LYS A 663 -5.42 -35.71 7.16
C LYS A 663 -5.15 -35.30 5.71
N TYR A 664 -4.72 -34.06 5.47
CA TYR A 664 -4.54 -33.52 4.13
C TYR A 664 -3.07 -33.17 3.87
N ASN A 665 -2.45 -33.84 2.90
CA ASN A 665 -1.07 -33.57 2.52
C ASN A 665 -0.99 -32.49 1.44
N TYR A 666 -0.73 -31.25 1.87
CA TYR A 666 -0.55 -30.09 0.99
C TYR A 666 0.87 -29.96 0.39
N THR A 667 1.79 -30.89 0.70
CA THR A 667 3.13 -30.96 0.08
C THR A 667 3.21 -31.94 -1.10
N ALA A 668 2.18 -32.76 -1.31
CA ALA A 668 2.12 -33.74 -2.39
C ALA A 668 1.85 -33.09 -3.76
N THR A 669 2.04 -33.86 -4.84
CA THR A 669 1.68 -33.45 -6.21
C THR A 669 0.74 -34.49 -6.83
N PRO A 670 -0.50 -34.11 -7.22
CA PRO A 670 -1.14 -32.81 -7.00
C PRO A 670 -1.34 -32.49 -5.52
N ARG A 671 -1.34 -31.19 -5.17
CA ARG A 671 -1.65 -30.72 -3.82
C ARG A 671 -3.15 -30.85 -3.57
N SER A 672 -3.55 -31.08 -2.32
CA SER A 672 -4.96 -31.01 -1.94
C SER A 672 -5.47 -29.57 -1.98
N ASP A 673 -6.74 -29.38 -2.35
CA ASP A 673 -7.47 -28.12 -2.26
C ASP A 673 -8.55 -28.13 -1.15
N ALA A 674 -8.56 -29.15 -0.29
CA ALA A 674 -9.43 -29.22 0.88
C ALA A 674 -9.16 -28.06 1.86
N TRP A 675 -10.17 -27.73 2.67
CA TRP A 675 -10.18 -26.63 3.64
C TRP A 675 -9.89 -25.28 3.03
N ALA A 676 -10.76 -24.84 2.13
CA ALA A 676 -10.60 -23.57 1.42
C ALA A 676 -9.21 -23.41 0.75
N SER A 677 -8.69 -24.51 0.19
CA SER A 677 -7.34 -24.63 -0.39
C SER A 677 -6.18 -24.57 0.64
N GLY A 678 -6.47 -24.78 1.93
CA GLY A 678 -5.50 -24.99 3.00
C GLY A 678 -5.61 -24.10 4.25
N ARG A 679 -6.66 -23.29 4.38
CA ARG A 679 -7.00 -22.56 5.62
C ARG A 679 -7.62 -23.52 6.64
N LEU A 680 -6.78 -24.41 7.18
CA LEU A 680 -7.17 -25.42 8.17
C LEU A 680 -7.77 -24.77 9.45
N PRO A 681 -8.82 -25.36 10.06
CA PRO A 681 -9.40 -24.88 11.30
C PRO A 681 -8.36 -24.75 12.41
N TYR A 682 -8.37 -23.64 13.15
CA TYR A 682 -7.42 -23.41 14.24
C TYR A 682 -8.08 -23.57 15.60
N LEU A 683 -7.69 -24.61 16.33
CA LEU A 683 -8.11 -24.80 17.71
C LEU A 683 -7.21 -23.96 18.63
N PHE A 684 -7.79 -22.93 19.23
CA PHE A 684 -7.27 -22.18 20.37
C PHE A 684 -7.83 -22.75 21.67
N VAL A 685 -6.96 -23.13 22.62
CA VAL A 685 -7.36 -23.68 23.92
C VAL A 685 -6.92 -22.73 25.02
N ALA A 686 -7.82 -22.37 25.94
CA ALA A 686 -7.51 -21.42 27.00
C ALA A 686 -8.24 -21.71 28.32
N ASN A 687 -7.62 -21.28 29.42
CA ASN A 687 -8.30 -21.07 30.70
C ASN A 687 -8.87 -19.64 30.70
N VAL A 688 -10.19 -19.52 30.77
CA VAL A 688 -10.92 -18.25 30.78
C VAL A 688 -11.51 -18.03 32.17
N THR A 689 -11.30 -16.86 32.76
CA THR A 689 -11.70 -16.55 34.14
C THR A 689 -12.62 -15.33 34.16
N VAL A 690 -13.87 -15.53 34.57
CA VAL A 690 -14.93 -14.51 34.65
C VAL A 690 -15.63 -14.66 36.00
N ASP A 691 -15.93 -13.54 36.68
CA ASP A 691 -16.47 -13.52 38.06
C ASP A 691 -15.69 -14.44 39.04
N GLY A 692 -14.37 -14.50 38.88
CA GLY A 692 -13.47 -15.38 39.66
C GLY A 692 -13.58 -16.88 39.35
N GLN A 693 -14.47 -17.30 38.45
CA GLN A 693 -14.63 -18.68 38.01
C GLN A 693 -13.79 -18.95 36.76
N THR A 694 -12.81 -19.85 36.87
CA THR A 694 -12.07 -20.35 35.70
C THR A 694 -12.83 -21.51 35.04
N ARG A 695 -12.92 -21.47 33.71
CA ARG A 695 -13.35 -22.58 32.84
C ARG A 695 -12.34 -22.74 31.71
N LYS A 696 -12.06 -23.99 31.34
CA LYS A 696 -11.27 -24.29 30.15
C LYS A 696 -12.19 -24.37 28.93
N LEU A 697 -11.87 -23.60 27.88
CA LEU A 697 -12.62 -23.55 26.62
C LEU A 697 -11.74 -24.02 25.45
N TYR A 698 -12.41 -24.55 24.43
CA TYR A 698 -11.85 -24.99 23.16
C TYR A 698 -12.53 -24.18 22.06
N ILE A 699 -11.80 -23.24 21.43
CA ILE A 699 -12.34 -22.31 20.44
C ILE A 699 -11.73 -22.67 19.09
N VAL A 700 -12.57 -23.04 18.13
CA VAL A 700 -12.16 -23.41 16.77
C VAL A 700 -12.51 -22.26 15.84
N ASP A 701 -11.48 -21.64 15.28
CA ASP A 701 -11.53 -20.57 14.29
C ASP A 701 -11.56 -21.17 12.88
N ILE A 702 -12.52 -20.76 12.04
CA ILE A 702 -12.62 -21.20 10.63
C ILE A 702 -12.81 -20.05 9.64
N HIS A 703 -12.29 -20.27 8.44
CA HIS A 703 -12.69 -19.54 7.23
C HIS A 703 -12.89 -20.58 6.12
N ALA A 704 -14.15 -20.90 5.84
CA ALA A 704 -14.54 -21.97 4.93
C ALA A 704 -14.26 -21.65 3.43
N LYS A 705 -14.58 -22.61 2.54
CA LYS A 705 -14.45 -22.40 1.10
C LYS A 705 -15.57 -21.46 0.61
N SER A 706 -15.19 -20.29 0.12
CA SER A 706 -16.12 -19.28 -0.39
C SER A 706 -16.76 -19.61 -1.73
N GLY A 707 -17.80 -18.87 -2.12
CA GLY A 707 -18.47 -18.97 -3.42
C GLY A 707 -19.72 -19.86 -3.43
N SER A 708 -20.53 -19.69 -4.48
CA SER A 708 -21.88 -20.26 -4.62
C SER A 708 -22.03 -21.22 -5.81
N ALA A 709 -20.97 -21.55 -6.54
CA ALA A 709 -21.03 -22.60 -7.55
C ALA A 709 -21.15 -23.99 -6.88
N GLN A 710 -21.76 -24.96 -7.56
CA GLN A 710 -21.96 -26.30 -6.99
C GLN A 710 -20.64 -26.93 -6.50
N ALA A 711 -19.54 -26.77 -7.24
CA ALA A 711 -18.22 -27.27 -6.85
C ALA A 711 -17.61 -26.55 -5.64
N ASP A 712 -18.00 -25.30 -5.35
CA ASP A 712 -17.59 -24.59 -4.14
C ASP A 712 -18.32 -25.13 -2.91
N TYR A 713 -19.65 -25.30 -3.03
CA TYR A 713 -20.49 -25.89 -2.00
C TYR A 713 -20.14 -27.37 -1.74
N ASP A 714 -19.90 -28.18 -2.78
CA ASP A 714 -19.53 -29.59 -2.62
C ASP A 714 -18.20 -29.74 -1.84
N ARG A 715 -17.23 -28.85 -2.11
CA ARG A 715 -15.98 -28.73 -1.32
C ARG A 715 -16.24 -28.27 0.10
N ARG A 716 -16.94 -27.14 0.29
CA ARG A 716 -17.29 -26.58 1.62
C ARG A 716 -17.97 -27.64 2.49
N LYS A 717 -18.95 -28.35 1.92
CA LYS A 717 -19.67 -29.43 2.60
C LYS A 717 -18.78 -30.61 2.99
N GLN A 718 -17.88 -31.06 2.10
CA GLN A 718 -16.94 -32.13 2.43
C GLN A 718 -15.97 -31.71 3.54
N ASP A 719 -15.46 -30.47 3.47
CA ASP A 719 -14.64 -29.88 4.54
C ASP A 719 -15.43 -29.91 5.88
N ILE A 720 -16.64 -29.36 5.94
CA ILE A 720 -17.45 -29.30 7.18
C ILE A 720 -17.87 -30.69 7.72
N ILE A 721 -18.07 -31.70 6.86
CA ILE A 721 -18.21 -33.10 7.29
C ILE A 721 -16.93 -33.60 7.98
N ASP A 722 -15.76 -33.26 7.42
CA ASP A 722 -14.47 -33.72 7.90
C ASP A 722 -14.02 -33.04 9.21
N LEU A 723 -14.39 -31.77 9.46
CA LEU A 723 -14.25 -31.14 10.78
C LEU A 723 -15.20 -31.74 11.79
N LYS A 724 -16.47 -31.96 11.44
CA LYS A 724 -17.43 -32.58 12.37
C LYS A 724 -16.93 -33.93 12.88
N ALA A 725 -16.37 -34.76 12.00
CA ALA A 725 -15.77 -36.05 12.39
C ALA A 725 -14.59 -35.89 13.37
N GLU A 726 -13.73 -34.88 13.21
CA GLU A 726 -12.63 -34.55 14.14
C GLU A 726 -13.13 -34.02 15.48
N LEU A 727 -14.17 -33.17 15.48
CA LEU A 727 -14.79 -32.65 16.70
C LEU A 727 -15.50 -33.75 17.50
N ASP A 728 -16.33 -34.56 16.84
CA ASP A 728 -17.06 -35.65 17.47
C ASP A 728 -16.11 -36.71 18.07
N ALA A 729 -15.00 -37.02 17.38
CA ALA A 729 -14.04 -38.02 17.82
C ALA A 729 -13.17 -37.56 19.01
N ASN A 730 -12.72 -36.30 19.01
CA ASN A 730 -11.68 -35.83 19.93
C ASN A 730 -12.17 -34.78 20.96
N TYR A 731 -13.27 -34.07 20.70
CA TYR A 731 -13.71 -32.92 21.49
C TYR A 731 -15.21 -32.91 21.87
N GLY A 732 -16.03 -33.86 21.43
CA GLY A 732 -17.48 -33.90 21.66
C GLY A 732 -17.97 -34.15 23.10
N ASN A 733 -17.18 -33.78 24.13
CA ASN A 733 -17.53 -33.75 25.55
C ASN A 733 -16.75 -32.60 26.27
N VAL A 734 -16.55 -31.46 25.60
CA VAL A 734 -15.79 -30.30 26.11
C VAL A 734 -16.55 -29.00 25.87
N ASN A 735 -16.22 -27.93 26.61
CA ASN A 735 -16.78 -26.61 26.37
C ASN A 735 -16.23 -26.04 25.04
N LEU A 736 -16.93 -26.27 23.93
CA LEU A 736 -16.47 -25.94 22.59
C LEU A 736 -17.25 -24.77 22.00
N ILE A 737 -16.52 -23.85 21.38
CA ILE A 737 -17.03 -22.85 20.45
C ILE A 737 -16.41 -23.16 19.08
N LEU A 738 -17.22 -23.28 18.04
CA LEU A 738 -16.82 -23.17 16.64
C LEU A 738 -17.32 -21.80 16.17
N ALA A 739 -16.42 -20.96 15.70
CA ALA A 739 -16.75 -19.61 15.25
C ALA A 739 -15.91 -19.24 14.03
N GLY A 740 -16.49 -18.48 13.12
CA GLY A 740 -15.76 -18.07 11.93
C GLY A 740 -16.65 -17.56 10.81
N ASP A 741 -15.98 -17.28 9.70
CA ASP A 741 -16.61 -17.15 8.39
C ASP A 741 -16.97 -18.55 7.88
N TYR A 742 -18.27 -18.84 7.91
CA TYR A 742 -18.84 -20.11 7.47
C TYR A 742 -19.02 -20.15 5.94
N ASN A 743 -19.04 -18.99 5.28
CA ASN A 743 -19.28 -18.80 3.84
C ASN A 743 -20.56 -19.49 3.29
N ASP A 744 -21.54 -19.71 4.17
CA ASP A 744 -22.84 -20.33 3.93
C ASP A 744 -23.75 -19.97 5.12
N ASP A 745 -25.03 -19.66 4.89
CA ASP A 745 -25.99 -19.58 6.00
C ASP A 745 -26.36 -20.99 6.48
N VAL A 746 -26.89 -21.08 7.69
CA VAL A 746 -27.16 -22.32 8.43
C VAL A 746 -28.58 -22.84 8.21
N ASP A 747 -29.51 -22.02 7.75
CA ASP A 747 -30.85 -22.45 7.32
C ASP A 747 -30.92 -22.77 5.82
N GLN A 748 -30.23 -22.01 4.96
CA GLN A 748 -30.13 -22.24 3.52
C GLN A 748 -28.69 -22.00 3.00
N SER A 749 -28.25 -22.78 2.00
CA SER A 749 -26.95 -22.52 1.37
C SER A 749 -27.01 -21.34 0.39
N ILE A 750 -25.92 -20.56 0.31
CA ILE A 750 -25.73 -19.53 -0.72
C ILE A 750 -25.59 -20.12 -2.14
N ALA A 751 -25.37 -21.44 -2.25
CA ALA A 751 -25.44 -22.19 -3.50
C ALA A 751 -26.90 -22.57 -3.83
N THR A 752 -27.68 -21.58 -4.30
CA THR A 752 -29.13 -21.62 -4.58
C THR A 752 -29.68 -23.00 -4.97
N GLY A 753 -30.56 -23.53 -4.12
CA GLY A 753 -31.21 -24.84 -4.31
C GLY A 753 -30.57 -25.99 -3.52
N ASN A 754 -29.42 -25.77 -2.87
CA ASN A 754 -28.83 -26.69 -1.91
C ASN A 754 -29.31 -26.39 -0.47
N PRO A 755 -29.43 -27.41 0.40
CA PRO A 755 -29.48 -27.20 1.86
C PRO A 755 -28.12 -26.68 2.36
N SER A 756 -28.07 -26.00 3.51
CA SER A 756 -26.82 -25.53 4.12
C SER A 756 -25.74 -26.64 4.20
N SER A 757 -24.48 -26.29 3.92
CA SER A 757 -23.34 -27.18 4.16
C SER A 757 -23.15 -27.55 5.63
N TYR A 758 -23.74 -26.77 6.56
CA TYR A 758 -23.72 -26.99 8.01
C TYR A 758 -24.95 -27.75 8.53
N ALA A 759 -25.81 -28.28 7.65
CA ALA A 759 -26.99 -29.05 8.05
C ALA A 759 -26.66 -30.28 8.95
N ASN A 760 -25.43 -30.78 8.91
CA ASN A 760 -24.91 -31.83 9.79
C ASN A 760 -24.64 -31.36 11.24
N PHE A 761 -24.37 -30.07 11.46
CA PHE A 761 -24.31 -29.45 12.79
C PHE A 761 -25.71 -29.01 13.26
N VAL A 762 -26.52 -28.44 12.38
CA VAL A 762 -27.87 -27.95 12.71
C VAL A 762 -28.81 -29.08 13.12
N ALA A 763 -28.64 -30.28 12.56
CA ALA A 763 -29.46 -31.46 12.88
C ALA A 763 -28.94 -32.30 14.08
N ASP A 764 -27.81 -31.94 14.70
CA ASP A 764 -27.20 -32.72 15.78
C ASP A 764 -27.36 -32.04 17.15
N ALA A 765 -28.06 -32.74 18.06
CA ALA A 765 -28.34 -32.27 19.42
C ALA A 765 -27.09 -32.13 20.32
N ASN A 766 -25.92 -32.62 19.90
CA ASN A 766 -24.64 -32.36 20.59
C ASN A 766 -24.09 -30.94 20.29
N TYR A 767 -24.71 -30.21 19.36
CA TYR A 767 -24.31 -28.86 18.97
C TYR A 767 -25.50 -27.89 19.01
N THR A 768 -25.22 -26.60 19.06
CA THR A 768 -26.24 -25.54 19.00
C THR A 768 -25.67 -24.36 18.24
N VAL A 769 -26.25 -24.06 17.07
CA VAL A 769 -25.87 -22.91 16.24
C VAL A 769 -26.55 -21.67 16.82
N ILE A 770 -25.94 -21.06 17.84
CA ILE A 770 -26.53 -19.94 18.58
C ILE A 770 -26.73 -18.69 17.69
N SER A 771 -25.98 -18.58 16.59
CA SER A 771 -26.13 -17.50 15.61
C SER A 771 -27.24 -17.68 14.58
N SER A 772 -27.95 -18.81 14.57
CA SER A 772 -29.11 -19.03 13.68
C SER A 772 -30.26 -18.04 13.91
N GLU A 773 -30.25 -17.31 15.03
CA GLU A 773 -31.16 -16.17 15.23
C GLU A 773 -30.86 -14.99 14.29
N LEU A 774 -29.66 -14.86 13.71
CA LEU A 774 -29.34 -13.83 12.73
C LEU A 774 -30.09 -14.05 11.42
N SER A 775 -29.96 -15.25 10.83
CA SER A 775 -30.68 -15.71 9.64
C SER A 775 -32.20 -15.56 9.84
N THR A 776 -32.70 -16.05 10.97
CA THR A 776 -34.13 -15.97 11.36
C THR A 776 -34.66 -14.53 11.45
N ASN A 777 -33.80 -13.54 11.73
CA ASN A 777 -34.17 -12.12 11.80
C ASN A 777 -33.81 -11.33 10.52
N GLY A 778 -33.28 -11.98 9.47
CA GLY A 778 -32.83 -11.31 8.24
C GLY A 778 -31.61 -10.40 8.44
N CYS A 779 -30.71 -10.76 9.35
CA CYS A 779 -29.54 -9.98 9.72
C CYS A 779 -28.28 -10.44 8.99
N ASN A 780 -27.93 -9.77 7.89
CA ASN A 780 -26.66 -10.01 7.19
C ASN A 780 -25.43 -9.83 8.08
N THR A 781 -24.40 -10.64 7.83
CA THR A 781 -23.07 -10.47 8.46
C THR A 781 -22.02 -9.94 7.49
N ASP A 782 -22.29 -9.95 6.18
CA ASP A 782 -21.52 -9.29 5.13
C ASP A 782 -22.27 -8.01 4.67
N ALA A 783 -21.57 -6.92 4.37
CA ALA A 783 -22.10 -5.61 4.01
C ALA A 783 -22.69 -5.52 2.59
N ASN A 784 -22.28 -6.43 1.71
CA ASN A 784 -22.70 -6.57 0.32
C ASN A 784 -23.69 -7.74 0.13
N PHE A 785 -23.64 -8.75 1.00
CA PHE A 785 -24.56 -9.91 1.00
C PHE A 785 -25.81 -9.69 1.89
N THR A 786 -26.86 -10.48 1.65
CA THR A 786 -28.17 -10.33 2.34
C THR A 786 -28.36 -11.26 3.54
N ASP A 787 -27.58 -12.33 3.62
CA ASP A 787 -27.81 -13.45 4.53
C ASP A 787 -26.69 -13.50 5.59
N ALA A 788 -26.80 -14.34 6.61
CA ALA A 788 -25.75 -14.50 7.62
C ALA A 788 -24.75 -15.56 7.16
N ILE A 789 -23.48 -15.20 7.02
CA ILE A 789 -22.40 -16.13 6.63
C ILE A 789 -21.29 -16.23 7.69
N ASP A 790 -21.35 -15.41 8.74
CA ASP A 790 -20.49 -15.48 9.93
C ASP A 790 -21.29 -16.02 11.11
N HIS A 791 -20.78 -17.06 11.74
CA HIS A 791 -21.58 -17.85 12.68
C HIS A 791 -20.78 -18.34 13.89
N ILE A 792 -21.55 -18.69 14.92
CA ILE A 792 -21.07 -19.24 16.19
C ILE A 792 -21.93 -20.46 16.53
N THR A 793 -21.31 -21.62 16.56
CA THR A 793 -21.86 -22.89 17.05
C THR A 793 -21.17 -23.26 18.35
N VAL A 794 -21.90 -23.80 19.32
CA VAL A 794 -21.32 -24.33 20.58
C VAL A 794 -21.70 -25.79 20.82
N SER A 795 -20.93 -26.50 21.64
CA SER A 795 -21.30 -27.85 22.10
C SER A 795 -22.42 -27.82 23.14
N ASN A 796 -23.08 -28.95 23.35
CA ASN A 796 -24.08 -29.14 24.40
C ASN A 796 -23.53 -28.93 25.83
N GLU A 797 -22.22 -29.06 26.08
CA GLU A 797 -21.61 -28.69 27.37
C GLU A 797 -21.60 -27.18 27.61
N LEU A 798 -21.42 -26.38 26.56
CA LEU A 798 -21.31 -24.92 26.65
C LEU A 798 -22.63 -24.19 26.35
N ALA A 799 -23.58 -24.83 25.67
CA ALA A 799 -24.90 -24.26 25.38
C ALA A 799 -25.64 -23.72 26.63
N PRO A 800 -25.60 -24.35 27.83
CA PRO A 800 -26.18 -23.77 29.05
C PRO A 800 -25.53 -22.47 29.54
N ALA A 801 -24.33 -22.14 29.05
CA ALA A 801 -23.66 -20.88 29.35
C ALA A 801 -24.09 -19.74 28.43
N TYR A 802 -24.65 -20.03 27.24
CA TYR A 802 -25.06 -19.01 26.27
C TYR A 802 -26.16 -18.12 26.85
N ILE A 803 -25.96 -16.80 26.81
CA ILE A 803 -26.96 -15.82 27.20
C ILE A 803 -27.92 -15.66 26.02
N ALA A 804 -29.06 -16.35 26.07
CA ALA A 804 -30.06 -16.37 25.01
C ALA A 804 -30.48 -14.95 24.57
N GLY A 805 -30.43 -14.68 23.27
CA GLY A 805 -30.71 -13.36 22.71
C GLY A 805 -29.61 -12.33 22.97
N SER A 806 -28.36 -12.76 23.18
CA SER A 806 -27.18 -11.88 23.19
C SER A 806 -26.47 -11.79 21.83
N VAL A 807 -26.80 -12.65 20.86
CA VAL A 807 -26.16 -12.61 19.53
C VAL A 807 -26.55 -11.35 18.76
N ALA A 808 -25.55 -10.78 18.07
CA ALA A 808 -25.70 -9.62 17.21
C ALA A 808 -24.70 -9.65 16.04
N SER A 809 -25.18 -9.30 14.84
CA SER A 809 -24.38 -8.68 13.78
C SER A 809 -24.12 -7.23 14.19
N VAL A 810 -22.85 -6.90 14.45
CA VAL A 810 -22.39 -5.63 15.03
C VAL A 810 -22.02 -4.67 13.90
N ARG A 811 -22.58 -3.46 13.91
CA ARG A 811 -22.47 -2.49 12.80
C ARG A 811 -21.89 -1.17 13.30
N PRO A 812 -20.56 -1.00 13.20
CA PRO A 812 -19.90 0.25 13.54
C PRO A 812 -20.24 1.37 12.55
N ALA A 813 -20.50 2.58 13.03
CA ALA A 813 -20.74 3.77 12.21
C ALA A 813 -19.44 4.35 11.59
N VAL A 814 -18.67 3.52 10.89
CA VAL A 814 -17.48 3.94 10.12
C VAL A 814 -17.89 4.37 8.71
N VAL A 815 -17.31 5.47 8.22
CA VAL A 815 -17.61 6.00 6.88
C VAL A 815 -17.03 5.06 5.82
N ASN A 816 -17.87 4.57 4.91
CA ASN A 816 -17.51 3.62 3.85
C ASN A 816 -16.83 2.34 4.39
N TYR A 817 -17.40 1.75 5.46
CA TYR A 817 -16.88 0.56 6.14
C TYR A 817 -16.33 -0.54 5.20
N ALA A 818 -17.13 -1.00 4.23
CA ALA A 818 -16.77 -2.01 3.22
C ALA A 818 -15.84 -1.54 2.09
N LEU A 819 -15.16 -0.40 2.27
CA LEU A 819 -14.07 0.10 1.40
C LEU A 819 -12.87 0.60 2.24
N THR A 820 -12.95 0.48 3.56
CA THR A 820 -12.00 1.13 4.50
C THR A 820 -11.72 0.32 5.77
N THR A 821 -12.38 -0.84 5.96
CA THR A 821 -12.32 -1.64 7.19
C THR A 821 -12.42 -3.13 6.89
N SER A 822 -13.60 -3.55 6.42
CA SER A 822 -13.91 -4.92 5.99
C SER A 822 -15.31 -4.93 5.35
N ASP A 823 -15.56 -5.83 4.41
CA ASP A 823 -16.88 -6.20 3.93
C ASP A 823 -17.68 -7.04 4.95
N HIS A 824 -17.05 -7.78 5.86
CA HIS A 824 -17.72 -8.48 6.95
C HIS A 824 -17.92 -7.60 8.20
N TYR A 825 -19.05 -7.79 8.87
CA TYR A 825 -19.43 -7.22 10.17
C TYR A 825 -19.09 -8.19 11.32
N PRO A 826 -18.55 -7.71 12.46
CA PRO A 826 -18.29 -8.58 13.60
C PRO A 826 -19.57 -9.24 14.13
N THR A 827 -19.56 -10.56 14.30
CA THR A 827 -20.66 -11.35 14.87
C THR A 827 -20.36 -11.73 16.31
N PHE A 828 -21.26 -11.37 17.23
CA PHE A 828 -21.04 -11.40 18.67
C PHE A 828 -21.88 -12.46 19.39
N ALA A 829 -21.41 -12.95 20.55
CA ALA A 829 -22.17 -13.71 21.54
C ALA A 829 -21.65 -13.47 22.98
N ARG A 830 -22.50 -13.70 23.99
CA ARG A 830 -22.12 -13.65 25.42
C ARG A 830 -22.38 -14.96 26.14
N PHE A 831 -21.51 -15.28 27.09
CA PHE A 831 -21.57 -16.52 27.87
C PHE A 831 -21.39 -16.26 29.38
N ASN A 832 -22.31 -16.76 30.19
CA ASN A 832 -22.16 -16.81 31.65
C ASN A 832 -21.38 -18.08 32.05
N ILE A 833 -20.06 -18.09 31.80
CA ILE A 833 -19.21 -19.24 32.10
C ILE A 833 -19.04 -19.51 33.60
N ALA A 834 -19.38 -18.54 34.47
CA ALA A 834 -19.38 -18.70 35.92
C ALA A 834 -20.53 -19.62 36.38
N ASN A 835 -21.73 -19.43 35.82
CA ASN A 835 -22.91 -20.27 36.04
C ASN A 835 -23.01 -21.46 35.07
N ALA A 836 -22.04 -21.68 34.19
CA ALA A 836 -21.89 -22.93 33.46
C ALA A 836 -21.57 -24.06 34.46
N LEU A 837 -22.57 -24.90 34.76
CA LEU A 837 -22.51 -26.00 35.72
C LEU A 837 -22.40 -27.36 35.01
N PRO A 838 -21.18 -27.87 34.76
CA PRO A 838 -20.99 -29.25 34.34
C PRO A 838 -20.90 -30.18 35.55
N VAL A 839 -21.92 -31.01 35.76
CA VAL A 839 -21.72 -32.33 36.37
C VAL A 839 -21.03 -33.18 35.31
N ARG A 840 -19.69 -33.14 35.31
CA ARG A 840 -18.91 -33.70 34.21
C ARG A 840 -18.86 -35.23 34.33
N LEU A 841 -19.78 -35.92 33.65
CA LEU A 841 -19.67 -37.36 33.44
C LEU A 841 -18.32 -37.68 32.78
N SER A 842 -17.56 -38.59 33.39
CA SER A 842 -16.32 -39.15 32.84
C SER A 842 -16.56 -40.51 32.19
N SER A 843 -17.63 -41.22 32.54
CA SER A 843 -18.14 -42.38 31.79
C SER A 843 -19.64 -42.58 32.02
N PHE A 844 -20.29 -43.24 31.06
CA PHE A 844 -21.58 -43.91 31.25
C PHE A 844 -21.62 -45.11 30.29
N GLU A 845 -21.99 -46.28 30.81
CA GLU A 845 -21.93 -47.59 30.14
C GLU A 845 -23.14 -48.44 30.51
N ALA A 846 -23.55 -49.31 29.58
CA ALA A 846 -24.57 -50.34 29.78
C ALA A 846 -24.03 -51.70 29.38
N LYS A 847 -24.28 -52.74 30.21
CA LYS A 847 -23.77 -54.09 29.99
C LYS A 847 -24.79 -55.14 30.39
N ALA A 848 -25.13 -56.06 29.48
CA ALA A 848 -25.96 -57.22 29.80
C ALA A 848 -25.22 -58.17 30.76
N VAL A 849 -25.90 -58.61 31.81
CA VAL A 849 -25.38 -59.53 32.85
C VAL A 849 -26.46 -60.59 33.11
N GLY A 850 -26.46 -61.65 32.30
CA GLY A 850 -27.56 -62.62 32.30
C GLY A 850 -28.84 -61.98 31.75
N GLU A 851 -29.92 -61.97 32.54
CA GLU A 851 -31.20 -61.35 32.16
C GLU A 851 -31.38 -59.90 32.65
N THR A 852 -30.32 -59.26 33.17
CA THR A 852 -30.36 -57.86 33.63
C THR A 852 -29.39 -56.99 32.83
N VAL A 853 -29.54 -55.67 32.91
CA VAL A 853 -28.55 -54.71 32.39
C VAL A 853 -27.94 -53.95 33.56
N ALA A 854 -26.64 -54.12 33.77
CA ALA A 854 -25.87 -53.30 34.67
C ALA A 854 -25.52 -51.98 33.97
N LEU A 855 -25.96 -50.87 34.57
CA LEU A 855 -25.63 -49.50 34.16
C LEU A 855 -24.61 -48.95 35.16
N SER A 856 -23.54 -48.34 34.66
CA SER A 856 -22.49 -47.74 35.49
C SER A 856 -22.00 -46.43 34.91
N TRP A 857 -21.80 -45.43 35.77
CA TRP A 857 -21.24 -44.14 35.40
C TRP A 857 -20.24 -43.63 36.42
N ALA A 858 -19.42 -42.69 35.97
CA ALA A 858 -18.55 -41.91 36.82
C ALA A 858 -18.73 -40.42 36.53
N THR A 859 -18.66 -39.60 37.56
CA THR A 859 -18.50 -38.14 37.47
C THR A 859 -17.04 -37.81 37.75
N ALA A 860 -16.46 -36.82 37.07
CA ALA A 860 -15.16 -36.25 37.42
C ALA A 860 -15.31 -35.22 38.56
N ASN A 861 -16.39 -34.44 38.51
CA ASN A 861 -16.83 -33.50 39.54
C ASN A 861 -18.36 -33.38 39.57
N GLU A 862 -18.88 -32.97 40.72
CA GLU A 862 -20.28 -32.61 40.98
C GLU A 862 -20.32 -31.28 41.73
N THR A 863 -21.34 -30.49 41.47
CA THR A 863 -21.56 -29.17 42.08
C THR A 863 -23.06 -28.90 42.07
N LYS A 864 -23.64 -28.63 43.24
CA LYS A 864 -25.09 -28.55 43.52
C LYS A 864 -25.92 -29.74 43.04
N SER A 865 -25.35 -30.93 42.89
CA SER A 865 -26.00 -32.05 42.21
C SER A 865 -26.97 -32.82 43.11
N ALA A 866 -28.24 -32.99 42.71
CA ALA A 866 -29.24 -33.65 43.53
C ALA A 866 -29.31 -35.17 43.25
N TYR A 867 -29.52 -35.57 42.00
CA TYR A 867 -29.68 -36.97 41.62
C TYR A 867 -29.53 -37.22 40.12
N PHE A 868 -29.40 -38.50 39.76
CA PHE A 868 -29.52 -39.03 38.42
C PHE A 868 -30.83 -39.83 38.32
N ASP A 869 -31.77 -39.37 37.49
CA ASP A 869 -32.83 -40.23 36.96
C ASP A 869 -32.23 -41.10 35.85
N VAL A 870 -32.37 -42.41 35.97
CA VAL A 870 -31.91 -43.38 34.97
C VAL A 870 -33.12 -43.69 34.08
N GLU A 871 -33.04 -43.32 32.80
CA GLU A 871 -34.15 -43.43 31.86
C GLU A 871 -33.85 -44.48 30.77
N ARG A 872 -34.88 -45.25 30.40
CA ARG A 872 -34.86 -46.28 29.36
C ARG A 872 -35.80 -45.92 28.20
N SER A 873 -35.44 -46.34 26.98
CA SER A 873 -36.25 -46.24 25.77
C SER A 873 -36.10 -47.50 24.90
N THR A 874 -37.12 -47.79 24.08
CA THR A 874 -37.10 -48.83 23.04
C THR A 874 -36.79 -48.29 21.63
N ASP A 875 -36.93 -46.98 21.41
CA ASP A 875 -36.81 -46.34 20.09
C ASP A 875 -35.76 -45.21 20.03
N ALA A 876 -35.09 -44.94 21.16
CA ALA A 876 -34.15 -43.84 21.39
C ALA A 876 -34.75 -42.42 21.25
N ARG A 877 -36.08 -42.28 21.31
CA ARG A 877 -36.80 -40.99 21.22
C ARG A 877 -37.61 -40.73 22.47
N GLU A 878 -38.54 -41.64 22.79
CA GLU A 878 -39.33 -41.57 24.02
C GLU A 878 -38.64 -42.35 25.13
N PHE A 879 -38.27 -41.64 26.20
CA PHE A 879 -37.62 -42.19 27.38
C PHE A 879 -38.57 -42.18 28.58
N GLY A 880 -38.40 -43.14 29.50
CA GLY A 880 -39.10 -43.17 30.78
C GLY A 880 -38.16 -43.61 31.91
N ALA A 881 -38.32 -43.01 33.09
CA ALA A 881 -37.47 -43.30 34.25
C ALA A 881 -37.71 -44.71 34.80
N ILE A 882 -36.64 -45.51 34.85
CA ILE A 882 -36.61 -46.86 35.45
C ILE A 882 -36.07 -46.87 36.89
N GLY A 883 -35.37 -45.82 37.31
CA GLY A 883 -34.93 -45.65 38.69
C GLY A 883 -34.19 -44.33 38.92
N ARG A 884 -33.83 -44.06 40.18
CA ARG A 884 -33.15 -42.82 40.60
C ARG A 884 -32.01 -43.13 41.57
N VAL A 885 -30.87 -42.48 41.39
CA VAL A 885 -29.69 -42.59 42.26
C VAL A 885 -29.30 -41.20 42.74
N ALA A 886 -29.16 -41.00 44.04
CA ALA A 886 -28.75 -39.71 44.61
C ALA A 886 -27.29 -39.39 44.23
N ALA A 887 -27.03 -38.12 43.92
CA ALA A 887 -25.67 -37.60 43.70
C ALA A 887 -25.00 -37.25 45.05
N ALA A 888 -23.72 -36.90 45.04
CA ALA A 888 -22.96 -36.50 46.21
C ALA A 888 -23.11 -35.02 46.59
N GLY A 889 -23.87 -34.23 45.82
CA GLY A 889 -24.07 -32.79 46.06
C GLY A 889 -22.89 -31.94 45.60
N GLU A 890 -21.81 -31.99 46.37
CA GLU A 890 -20.58 -31.23 46.14
C GLU A 890 -19.38 -32.18 46.17
N ALA A 891 -18.76 -32.42 45.02
CA ALA A 891 -17.60 -33.30 44.93
C ALA A 891 -16.59 -32.83 43.89
N GLN A 892 -15.43 -32.37 44.36
CA GLN A 892 -14.26 -32.07 43.52
C GLN A 892 -13.34 -33.31 43.36
N SER A 893 -13.96 -34.49 43.28
CA SER A 893 -13.29 -35.80 43.25
C SER A 893 -14.18 -36.81 42.54
N THR A 894 -13.60 -37.68 41.71
CA THR A 894 -14.35 -38.71 40.97
C THR A 894 -15.29 -39.51 41.87
N LYS A 895 -16.58 -39.59 41.50
CA LYS A 895 -17.55 -40.52 42.10
C LYS A 895 -17.94 -41.57 41.08
N THR A 896 -18.32 -42.75 41.56
CA THR A 896 -18.79 -43.87 40.74
C THR A 896 -20.15 -44.32 41.24
N TYR A 897 -21.04 -44.60 40.29
CA TYR A 897 -22.43 -44.94 40.52
C TYR A 897 -22.84 -46.09 39.60
N GLY A 898 -23.97 -46.72 39.94
CA GLY A 898 -24.59 -47.68 39.05
C GLY A 898 -26.03 -47.97 39.44
N LEU A 899 -26.75 -48.54 38.49
CA LEU A 899 -28.12 -49.05 38.66
C LEU A 899 -28.23 -50.35 37.87
N VAL A 900 -28.91 -51.35 38.42
CA VAL A 900 -29.26 -52.56 37.66
C VAL A 900 -30.68 -52.40 37.17
N ASP A 901 -30.85 -52.40 35.84
CA ASP A 901 -32.14 -52.68 35.24
C ASP A 901 -32.41 -54.18 35.41
N GLU A 902 -33.20 -54.53 36.42
CA GLU A 902 -33.60 -55.91 36.69
C GLU A 902 -34.64 -56.42 35.68
N HIS A 903 -35.22 -55.56 34.84
CA HIS A 903 -36.37 -55.85 33.99
C HIS A 903 -36.22 -55.32 32.54
N PRO A 904 -35.07 -55.54 31.85
CA PRO A 904 -34.87 -55.09 30.48
C PRO A 904 -35.83 -55.81 29.52
N LEU A 905 -36.06 -55.17 28.37
CA LEU A 905 -36.96 -55.63 27.32
C LEU A 905 -36.20 -56.50 26.32
N SER A 906 -36.88 -57.34 25.54
CA SER A 906 -36.18 -58.17 24.54
C SER A 906 -35.76 -57.32 23.34
N GLY A 907 -34.52 -57.50 22.87
CA GLY A 907 -33.92 -56.72 21.78
C GLY A 907 -33.11 -55.53 22.30
N THR A 908 -33.01 -54.46 21.52
CA THR A 908 -32.23 -53.26 21.87
C THR A 908 -32.94 -52.44 22.94
N ASN A 909 -32.23 -52.18 24.05
CA ASN A 909 -32.63 -51.23 25.07
C ASN A 909 -31.68 -50.03 25.00
N TYR A 910 -32.23 -48.81 25.00
CA TYR A 910 -31.48 -47.56 25.03
C TYR A 910 -31.59 -46.92 26.40
N TYR A 911 -30.50 -46.38 26.92
CA TYR A 911 -30.43 -45.78 28.25
C TYR A 911 -29.75 -44.41 28.21
N ARG A 912 -30.24 -43.49 29.04
CA ARG A 912 -29.57 -42.21 29.34
C ARG A 912 -29.71 -41.85 30.81
N LEU A 913 -28.79 -41.05 31.32
CA LEU A 913 -28.92 -40.39 32.61
C LEU A 913 -29.53 -39.01 32.39
N LYS A 914 -30.60 -38.72 33.12
CA LYS A 914 -31.09 -37.36 33.35
C LYS A 914 -30.53 -36.88 34.69
N GLN A 915 -29.51 -36.06 34.61
CA GLN A 915 -28.89 -35.38 35.74
C GLN A 915 -29.86 -34.29 36.22
N VAL A 916 -30.02 -34.13 37.53
CA VAL A 916 -30.85 -33.08 38.14
C VAL A 916 -30.11 -32.44 39.30
N ASP A 917 -30.05 -31.11 39.32
CA ASP A 917 -29.39 -30.32 40.36
C ASP A 917 -30.38 -29.83 41.45
N LEU A 918 -29.84 -29.29 42.55
CA LEU A 918 -30.59 -28.89 43.75
C LEU A 918 -31.52 -27.70 43.53
N ASP A 919 -31.34 -26.93 42.45
CA ASP A 919 -32.25 -25.89 42.00
C ASP A 919 -33.31 -26.39 40.98
N GLY A 920 -33.22 -27.66 40.57
CA GLY A 920 -34.14 -28.30 39.63
C GLY A 920 -33.71 -28.24 38.16
N GLN A 921 -32.56 -27.65 37.84
CA GLN A 921 -31.99 -27.70 36.48
C GLN A 921 -31.64 -29.14 36.08
N THR A 922 -31.69 -29.44 34.77
CA THR A 922 -31.46 -30.82 34.28
C THR A 922 -30.60 -30.88 33.03
N ALA A 923 -29.66 -31.83 32.98
CA ALA A 923 -28.85 -32.18 31.82
C ALA A 923 -29.00 -33.67 31.48
N TYR A 924 -28.69 -34.07 30.24
CA TYR A 924 -28.76 -35.47 29.80
C TYR A 924 -27.37 -35.99 29.41
N SER A 925 -27.11 -37.27 29.69
CA SER A 925 -25.94 -37.97 29.12
C SER A 925 -26.16 -38.33 27.65
N LYS A 926 -25.07 -38.67 26.96
CA LYS A 926 -25.13 -39.52 25.76
C LYS A 926 -26.03 -40.75 25.99
N ILE A 927 -26.69 -41.20 24.94
CA ILE A 927 -27.43 -42.47 24.95
C ILE A 927 -26.43 -43.62 24.81
N VAL A 928 -26.59 -44.67 25.61
CA VAL A 928 -25.91 -45.96 25.43
C VAL A 928 -26.96 -47.03 25.12
N SER A 929 -26.59 -48.05 24.35
CA SER A 929 -27.49 -49.15 24.00
C SER A 929 -26.89 -50.51 24.33
N VAL A 930 -27.75 -51.47 24.61
CA VAL A 930 -27.38 -52.89 24.70
C VAL A 930 -28.53 -53.76 24.20
N VAL A 931 -28.18 -54.79 23.44
CA VAL A 931 -29.11 -55.81 22.98
C VAL A 931 -29.17 -56.93 24.01
N ILE A 932 -30.36 -57.41 24.33
CA ILE A 932 -30.55 -58.56 25.21
C ILE A 932 -31.61 -59.50 24.63
N ASP A 933 -31.17 -60.72 24.32
CA ASP A 933 -31.95 -61.74 23.63
C ASP A 933 -32.23 -62.94 24.55
N ASN A 934 -33.22 -63.75 24.18
CA ASN A 934 -33.57 -65.00 24.87
C ASN A 934 -34.01 -64.85 26.35
N LEU A 935 -34.46 -63.65 26.75
CA LEU A 935 -35.03 -63.39 28.07
C LEU A 935 -36.18 -64.35 28.41
N THR A 936 -36.17 -64.94 29.61
CA THR A 936 -37.25 -65.78 30.11
C THR A 936 -38.57 -64.99 30.19
N PRO A 937 -39.71 -65.53 29.74
CA PRO A 937 -40.99 -64.85 29.88
C PRO A 937 -41.33 -64.52 31.34
N ALA A 938 -41.50 -63.23 31.65
CA ALA A 938 -41.79 -62.74 33.00
C ALA A 938 -42.83 -61.62 33.00
N PHE A 939 -43.57 -61.51 34.09
CA PHE A 939 -44.66 -60.55 34.26
C PHE A 939 -44.76 -60.18 35.74
N GLU A 940 -44.46 -58.94 36.12
CA GLU A 940 -44.26 -58.55 37.53
C GLU A 940 -44.93 -57.21 37.85
N ILE A 941 -45.49 -57.07 39.06
CA ILE A 941 -46.30 -55.89 39.43
C ILE A 941 -45.40 -54.84 40.08
N LEU A 942 -45.27 -53.69 39.43
CA LEU A 942 -44.47 -52.57 39.91
C LEU A 942 -45.29 -51.76 40.92
N GLY A 943 -44.78 -51.61 42.14
CA GLY A 943 -45.46 -50.88 43.22
C GLY A 943 -46.66 -51.65 43.79
N ASN A 944 -46.43 -52.82 44.37
CA ASN A 944 -47.45 -53.69 44.98
C ASN A 944 -47.31 -53.69 46.52
N PRO A 945 -48.31 -53.26 47.33
CA PRO A 945 -49.67 -52.87 46.94
C PRO A 945 -49.76 -51.53 46.19
N THR A 946 -50.61 -51.52 45.17
CA THR A 946 -50.79 -50.46 44.18
C THR A 946 -52.01 -49.58 44.51
N ASP A 947 -52.28 -48.56 43.69
CA ASP A 947 -53.46 -47.70 43.84
C ASP A 947 -54.75 -48.37 43.35
N ASN A 948 -55.86 -47.64 43.36
CA ASN A 948 -57.18 -48.17 43.05
C ASN A 948 -57.69 -47.88 41.64
N GLN A 949 -56.92 -47.24 40.76
CA GLN A 949 -57.32 -46.93 39.38
C GLN A 949 -56.35 -47.49 38.34
N ALA A 950 -55.07 -47.61 38.69
CA ALA A 950 -54.02 -48.16 37.84
C ALA A 950 -53.26 -49.31 38.51
N ILE A 951 -52.75 -50.24 37.70
CA ILE A 951 -51.82 -51.29 38.09
C ILE A 951 -50.64 -51.24 37.11
N ARG A 952 -49.44 -50.89 37.56
CA ARG A 952 -48.24 -50.88 36.71
C ARG A 952 -47.55 -52.24 36.75
N ALA A 953 -47.00 -52.70 35.63
CA ALA A 953 -46.30 -53.98 35.54
C ALA A 953 -45.10 -53.94 34.58
N ALA A 954 -44.04 -54.67 34.94
CA ALA A 954 -42.97 -55.02 34.01
C ALA A 954 -43.39 -56.26 33.21
N VAL A 955 -43.12 -56.25 31.90
CA VAL A 955 -43.47 -57.32 30.97
C VAL A 955 -42.25 -57.68 30.15
N ARG A 956 -41.86 -58.97 30.19
CA ARG A 956 -40.63 -59.48 29.59
C ARG A 956 -40.96 -60.68 28.70
N ASN A 957 -40.56 -60.63 27.42
CA ASN A 957 -40.75 -61.69 26.43
C ASN A 957 -42.14 -62.37 26.45
N LEU A 958 -43.20 -61.56 26.44
CA LEU A 958 -44.60 -62.00 26.36
C LEU A 958 -45.30 -61.30 25.16
N PRO A 959 -44.87 -61.56 23.91
CA PRO A 959 -45.47 -60.95 22.73
C PRO A 959 -46.95 -61.35 22.60
N ASN A 960 -47.78 -60.39 22.19
CA ASN A 960 -49.23 -60.55 21.99
C ASN A 960 -49.98 -61.09 23.23
N ALA A 961 -49.50 -60.79 24.44
CA ALA A 961 -50.14 -61.22 25.68
C ALA A 961 -51.54 -60.61 25.88
N VAL A 962 -52.52 -61.46 26.20
CA VAL A 962 -53.85 -61.05 26.64
C VAL A 962 -53.89 -60.99 28.16
N TYR A 963 -54.31 -59.84 28.70
CA TYR A 963 -54.32 -59.57 30.13
C TYR A 963 -55.72 -59.64 30.73
N HIS A 964 -55.85 -60.24 31.91
CA HIS A 964 -57.12 -60.40 32.61
C HIS A 964 -56.93 -60.13 34.10
N LEU A 965 -57.74 -59.22 34.67
CA LEU A 965 -57.80 -59.00 36.12
C LEU A 965 -59.01 -59.73 36.70
N THR A 966 -58.81 -60.51 37.76
CA THR A 966 -59.92 -61.17 38.48
C THR A 966 -59.85 -60.93 39.98
N THR A 967 -61.01 -60.91 40.64
CA THR A 967 -61.07 -61.05 42.11
C THR A 967 -60.65 -62.45 42.55
N LEU A 968 -60.39 -62.66 43.84
CA LEU A 968 -60.22 -64.02 44.40
C LEU A 968 -61.47 -64.91 44.26
N ALA A 969 -62.66 -64.32 44.04
CA ALA A 969 -63.89 -65.05 43.76
C ALA A 969 -64.08 -65.38 42.27
N GLY A 970 -63.05 -65.15 41.42
CA GLY A 970 -63.08 -65.46 39.99
C GLY A 970 -63.87 -64.48 39.12
N ARG A 971 -64.48 -63.43 39.69
CA ARG A 971 -65.13 -62.37 38.90
C ARG A 971 -64.06 -61.60 38.13
N GLU A 972 -64.20 -61.58 36.81
CA GLU A 972 -63.36 -60.82 35.90
C GLU A 972 -63.70 -59.32 35.91
N ILE A 973 -62.67 -58.50 35.70
CA ILE A 973 -62.73 -57.04 35.61
C ILE A 973 -61.95 -56.63 34.36
N THR A 974 -62.61 -55.89 33.46
CA THR A 974 -61.98 -55.38 32.24
C THR A 974 -60.88 -54.39 32.59
N VAL A 975 -59.66 -54.70 32.16
CA VAL A 975 -58.50 -53.79 32.18
C VAL A 975 -58.18 -53.33 30.76
N GLN A 976 -57.76 -52.07 30.62
CA GLN A 976 -57.11 -51.58 29.41
C GLN A 976 -55.61 -51.46 29.69
N GLY A 977 -54.79 -52.16 28.89
CA GLY A 977 -53.34 -52.15 29.03
C GLY A 977 -52.69 -51.19 28.02
N GLN A 978 -51.97 -50.19 28.50
CA GLN A 978 -51.22 -49.23 27.70
C GLN A 978 -49.71 -49.38 27.95
N ALA A 979 -48.94 -49.63 26.88
CA ALA A 979 -47.48 -49.60 26.95
C ALA A 979 -46.98 -48.18 27.25
N GLN A 980 -45.97 -48.05 28.10
CA GLN A 980 -45.31 -46.81 28.48
C GLN A 980 -43.97 -46.67 27.74
N SER A 981 -43.35 -45.47 27.73
CA SER A 981 -42.07 -45.22 27.06
C SER A 981 -40.89 -46.04 27.62
N ASP A 982 -40.92 -46.38 28.91
CA ASP A 982 -39.96 -47.32 29.51
C ASP A 982 -40.25 -48.80 29.18
N GLY A 983 -41.33 -49.10 28.45
CA GLY A 983 -41.80 -50.45 28.12
C GLY A 983 -42.49 -51.20 29.27
N SER A 984 -42.81 -50.54 30.39
CA SER A 984 -43.79 -51.08 31.33
C SER A 984 -45.20 -51.04 30.74
N MET A 985 -46.10 -51.87 31.27
CA MET A 985 -47.53 -51.80 30.98
C MET A 985 -48.26 -51.12 32.14
N LEU A 986 -49.12 -50.14 31.82
CA LEU A 986 -50.07 -49.55 32.74
C LEU A 986 -51.46 -50.15 32.48
N PHE A 987 -52.06 -50.80 33.47
CA PHE A 987 -53.40 -51.36 33.37
C PHE A 987 -54.40 -50.48 34.12
N THR A 988 -55.30 -49.83 33.40
CA THR A 988 -56.38 -49.00 33.97
C THR A 988 -57.71 -49.77 33.97
N THR A 989 -58.63 -49.35 34.84
CA THR A 989 -59.97 -49.95 34.97
C THR A 989 -61.06 -48.88 34.82
N ALA A 990 -62.21 -49.25 34.27
CA ALA A 990 -63.31 -48.30 33.99
C ALA A 990 -64.02 -47.77 35.25
N GLN A 991 -63.74 -48.36 36.42
CA GLN A 991 -64.21 -47.93 37.74
C GLN A 991 -63.11 -48.27 38.75
N ALA A 992 -62.92 -47.43 39.77
CA ALA A 992 -61.92 -47.70 40.81
C ALA A 992 -62.16 -49.04 41.50
N LEU A 993 -61.08 -49.80 41.69
CA LEU A 993 -61.03 -51.04 42.44
C LEU A 993 -61.31 -50.79 43.92
N SER A 994 -61.84 -51.79 44.61
CA SER A 994 -62.00 -51.74 46.06
C SER A 994 -60.71 -52.23 46.74
N PRO A 995 -60.35 -51.73 47.94
CA PRO A 995 -59.25 -52.28 48.73
C PRO A 995 -59.38 -53.80 48.88
N GLY A 996 -58.32 -54.54 48.56
CA GLY A 996 -58.42 -56.01 48.48
C GLY A 996 -57.33 -56.70 47.66
N VAL A 997 -57.57 -57.98 47.36
CA VAL A 997 -56.64 -58.83 46.62
C VAL A 997 -57.26 -59.27 45.29
N TYR A 998 -56.48 -59.08 44.23
CA TYR A 998 -56.80 -59.43 42.86
C TYR A 998 -55.70 -60.31 42.25
N LEU A 999 -56.01 -60.97 41.14
CA LEU A 999 -55.06 -61.72 40.33
C LEU A 999 -55.02 -61.11 38.94
N LEU A 1000 -53.85 -60.62 38.53
CA LEU A 1000 -53.61 -60.17 37.15
C LEU A 1000 -52.88 -61.29 36.40
N ARG A 1001 -53.48 -61.75 35.30
CA ARG A 1001 -53.02 -62.87 34.47
C ARG A 1001 -52.59 -62.35 33.10
N ALA A 1002 -51.39 -62.72 32.66
CA ALA A 1002 -50.92 -62.57 31.28
C ALA A 1002 -50.95 -63.94 30.57
N ASN A 1003 -51.54 -64.01 29.38
CA ASN A 1003 -51.60 -65.20 28.54
C ASN A 1003 -50.95 -64.91 27.17
N ALA A 1004 -49.80 -65.51 26.86
CA ALA A 1004 -49.08 -65.36 25.59
C ALA A 1004 -48.79 -66.74 24.98
N GLY A 1005 -49.59 -67.16 23.98
CA GLY A 1005 -49.49 -68.50 23.40
C GLY A 1005 -49.70 -69.59 24.45
N ALA A 1006 -48.71 -70.47 24.62
CA ALA A 1006 -48.71 -71.50 25.66
C ALA A 1006 -48.30 -70.99 27.05
N THR A 1007 -47.70 -69.80 27.13
CA THR A 1007 -47.20 -69.22 28.39
C THR A 1007 -48.31 -68.49 29.13
N ARG A 1008 -48.56 -68.89 30.38
CA ARG A 1008 -49.51 -68.22 31.28
C ARG A 1008 -48.82 -67.86 32.59
N ILE A 1009 -48.78 -66.56 32.91
CA ILE A 1009 -48.23 -66.05 34.16
C ILE A 1009 -49.34 -65.36 34.94
N VAL A 1010 -49.36 -65.56 36.26
CA VAL A 1010 -50.29 -64.90 37.19
C VAL A 1010 -49.48 -64.18 38.26
N ARG A 1011 -49.93 -62.99 38.65
CA ARG A 1011 -49.41 -62.24 39.80
C ARG A 1011 -50.54 -61.78 40.70
N LYS A 1012 -50.28 -61.80 42.01
CA LYS A 1012 -51.16 -61.23 43.04
C LYS A 1012 -51.00 -59.71 43.01
N VAL A 1013 -52.10 -58.98 42.81
CA VAL A 1013 -52.17 -57.54 43.00
C VAL A 1013 -52.89 -57.27 44.32
N ILE A 1014 -52.36 -56.34 45.11
CA ILE A 1014 -53.02 -55.84 46.33
C ILE A 1014 -53.37 -54.37 46.06
N VAL A 1015 -54.63 -54.01 46.26
CA VAL A 1015 -55.12 -52.62 46.22
C VAL A 1015 -55.29 -52.14 47.66
N LYS A 1016 -54.79 -50.94 47.97
CA LYS A 1016 -54.93 -50.28 49.28
C LYS A 1016 -56.28 -49.59 49.45
#